data_AF-A0A965IJB5-F1
#
_entry.id   AF-A0A965IJB5-F1
#
_cell.length_a   1.000
_cell.length_b   1.000
_cell.length_c   1.000
_cell.angle_alpha   90.00
_cell.angle_beta   90.00
_cell.angle_gamma   90.00
#
_symmetry.space_group_name_H-M   'P 1'
#
loop_
_entity.id
_entity.type
_entity.pdbx_description
1 polymer ?
#
loop_
_entity_poly.entity_id
_entity_poly.type
_entity_poly.pdbx_seq_one_letter_code
_entity_poly.pdbx_strand_id
1 'polypeptide(L)'
;MNSILDDDPPPGHILVSGHSGAGKSTLAKALAEKLQRPVAQVDHQPAFTAFLANNDKDNHLPLGSPKHDEFRQLMRDTALKTLEETKAPAVIEGTQLAYLPPELLQKFTRIHVNPSMRQAYQQRLERQRRRYEKNPDKQWTPEVEEEKRHMTTLVHNFHKDTLREYGKLPDTVKYKPGQDIDKLIQRLRQKSAELLPDIQLQEHQQRIADRISTEDPRLLVYHGLGSGKSLSSLAAAEAAKEQNGEDYGVVVPASLRGNFDKEIKKFTRNSNPEIMSYTGLALGKKFQTPPKTLIMDEAHRLRNPGSASSAGAAEAAAQAKRLLLLTGSPITNSPTDLANLLSMLHNKSITPEEFEKRYIDYKTVRPGLLGWLRGAKPGVKPVVKNEKELRNLLRGKVDYQPSKTPDGVNVNEEVVRVPLSAEQQKIQKAIRTKIPPGFLWKLDQEFPLSKDELAKLNSFLTGLRQVSLSTQPFRADKDPAKAFTQSAKLQTAFKNLQQTLAEDKRKKAIIYSNFIDSGLAPYAAGLEKAKIPHAFFHGGVSPKARQAAVDAYNQGKLRALLIGPAGAEGLSTKGTSLIQLLDPHWHESRSQQARGRGLRFDSHVGLPEELKNVKVQRYLSASQDPSFLGKLMGYQRERTGDEVLEHLTADKERLNEIFRQILKEEGSRYKDEKEREKLSAELPDFQPDYTPGQLHALGVYKSLYEKEGPRLASLGEWKPEWVTEHDPKGWL
;
A
#
# COMPACT_ATOMS: atom_id res chain seq x y z
N MET A 1 23.36 28.17 -25.29
CA MET A 1 23.54 29.10 -24.15
C MET A 1 22.34 28.90 -23.24
N ASN A 2 22.44 27.92 -22.35
CA ASN A 2 22.82 28.06 -20.94
C ASN A 2 21.62 28.62 -20.15
N SER A 3 20.76 27.77 -19.59
CA SER A 3 20.91 27.05 -18.31
C SER A 3 20.20 27.80 -17.19
N ILE A 4 19.57 27.04 -16.29
CA ILE A 4 18.96 27.46 -15.01
C ILE A 4 17.46 27.81 -15.11
N LEU A 5 16.62 26.78 -15.20
CA LEU A 5 15.27 26.76 -14.60
C LEU A 5 15.05 25.43 -13.85
N ASP A 6 16.12 24.89 -13.28
CA ASP A 6 16.09 23.90 -12.19
C ASP A 6 16.18 24.68 -10.88
N ASP A 7 15.04 24.86 -10.21
CA ASP A 7 14.88 24.95 -8.75
C ASP A 7 13.38 25.17 -8.46
N ASP A 8 12.64 24.10 -8.14
CA ASP A 8 11.26 24.22 -7.68
C ASP A 8 11.20 25.02 -6.36
N PRO A 9 10.42 26.12 -6.26
CA PRO A 9 10.27 26.91 -5.03
C PRO A 9 9.26 26.28 -4.03
N PRO A 10 9.38 26.51 -2.70
CA PRO A 10 8.69 25.74 -1.65
C PRO A 10 7.15 25.87 -1.66
N PRO A 11 6.31 24.85 -1.41
CA PRO A 11 4.88 24.92 -1.70
C PRO A 11 4.10 25.87 -0.77
N GLY A 12 3.14 26.63 -1.32
CA GLY A 12 2.21 27.50 -0.58
C GLY A 12 2.68 28.94 -0.30
N HIS A 13 1.81 29.77 0.27
CA HIS A 13 2.17 31.13 0.69
C HIS A 13 3.20 31.12 1.82
N ILE A 14 4.12 32.09 1.80
CA ILE A 14 5.08 32.32 2.89
C ILE A 14 4.63 33.55 3.67
N LEU A 15 4.29 33.36 4.94
CA LEU A 15 3.83 34.42 5.83
C LEU A 15 5.00 35.06 6.55
N VAL A 16 5.22 36.36 6.31
CA VAL A 16 6.28 37.15 6.93
C VAL A 16 5.63 38.16 7.90
N SER A 17 5.77 37.91 9.20
CA SER A 17 5.22 38.78 10.23
C SER A 17 6.28 39.30 11.19
N GLY A 18 6.02 40.45 11.81
CA GLY A 18 6.94 41.16 12.70
C GLY A 18 6.39 42.55 13.03
N HIS A 19 7.04 43.25 13.97
CA HIS A 19 6.66 44.62 14.32
C HIS A 19 6.77 45.57 13.12
N SER A 20 5.99 46.65 13.13
CA SER A 20 6.21 47.74 12.18
C SER A 20 7.59 48.37 12.44
N GLY A 21 8.40 48.49 11.39
CA GLY A 21 9.81 48.86 11.49
C GLY A 21 10.78 47.67 11.55
N ALA A 22 10.30 46.42 11.67
CA ALA A 22 11.17 45.27 11.89
C ALA A 22 11.98 44.79 10.67
N GLY A 23 11.73 45.33 9.48
CA GLY A 23 12.35 44.88 8.22
C GLY A 23 11.56 43.80 7.46
N LYS A 24 10.31 43.53 7.86
CA LYS A 24 9.44 42.53 7.20
C LYS A 24 9.25 42.75 5.69
N SER A 25 8.92 43.96 5.25
CA SER A 25 8.72 44.28 3.84
C SER A 25 10.01 44.16 3.03
N THR A 26 11.16 44.48 3.63
CA THR A 26 12.48 44.30 3.02
C THR A 26 12.79 42.82 2.81
N LEU A 27 12.57 42.00 3.85
CA LEU A 27 12.73 40.55 3.75
C LEU A 27 11.76 39.94 2.75
N ALA A 28 10.49 40.34 2.77
CA ALA A 28 9.47 39.80 1.89
C ALA A 28 9.80 40.04 0.42
N LYS A 29 10.26 41.25 0.07
CA LYS A 29 10.74 41.57 -1.29
C LYS A 29 11.94 40.73 -1.70
N ALA A 30 12.94 40.62 -0.83
CA ALA A 30 14.15 39.86 -1.15
C ALA A 30 13.89 38.34 -1.25
N LEU A 31 13.00 37.79 -0.42
CA LEU A 31 12.53 36.40 -0.53
C LEU A 31 11.74 36.19 -1.81
N ALA A 32 10.81 37.09 -2.12
CA ALA A 32 9.98 37.00 -3.32
C ALA A 32 10.82 37.09 -4.60
N GLU A 33 11.82 37.95 -4.63
CA GLU A 33 12.77 38.06 -5.74
C GLU A 33 13.56 36.76 -5.92
N LYS A 34 14.18 36.23 -4.86
CA LYS A 34 14.93 34.97 -4.93
C LYS A 34 14.07 33.76 -5.26
N LEU A 35 12.82 33.73 -4.79
CA LEU A 35 11.88 32.63 -5.03
C LEU A 35 11.01 32.82 -6.28
N GLN A 36 11.19 33.92 -7.01
CA GLN A 36 10.40 34.31 -8.18
C GLN A 36 8.88 34.31 -7.91
N ARG A 37 8.46 34.93 -6.80
CA ARG A 37 7.06 35.00 -6.36
C ARG A 37 6.54 36.43 -6.30
N PRO A 38 5.23 36.65 -6.44
CA PRO A 38 4.63 37.92 -6.07
C PRO A 38 4.74 38.18 -4.56
N VAL A 39 4.86 39.45 -4.19
CA VAL A 39 4.67 39.91 -2.81
C VAL A 39 3.24 40.42 -2.68
N ALA A 40 2.51 39.94 -1.68
CA ALA A 40 1.25 40.54 -1.27
C ALA A 40 1.44 41.22 0.10
N GLN A 41 0.99 42.45 0.24
CA GLN A 41 1.04 43.17 1.49
C GLN A 41 -0.36 43.18 2.12
N VAL A 42 -0.45 42.85 3.40
CA VAL A 42 -1.71 43.01 4.12
C VAL A 42 -1.94 44.50 4.33
N ASP A 43 -2.78 45.08 3.46
CA ASP A 43 -2.99 46.52 3.38
C ASP A 43 -3.63 47.08 4.66
N HIS A 44 -3.25 48.32 4.98
CA HIS A 44 -3.93 49.12 5.98
C HIS A 44 -5.31 49.50 5.44
N GLN A 45 -6.36 48.74 5.79
CA GLN A 45 -7.72 49.10 5.41
C GLN A 45 -8.11 50.47 5.98
N PRO A 46 -8.97 51.25 5.30
CA PRO A 46 -9.53 52.50 5.83
C PRO A 46 -10.17 52.35 7.21
N ALA A 47 -10.73 51.17 7.51
CA ALA A 47 -11.29 50.81 8.81
C ALA A 47 -10.26 50.84 9.95
N PHE A 48 -8.99 50.52 9.68
CA PHE A 48 -7.90 50.56 10.66
C PHE A 48 -7.52 51.99 11.04
N THR A 49 -7.48 52.90 10.06
CA THR A 49 -7.23 54.32 10.30
C THR A 49 -8.39 54.98 11.04
N ALA A 50 -9.64 54.61 10.71
CA ALA A 50 -10.83 55.06 11.42
C ALA A 50 -10.86 54.55 12.88
N PHE A 51 -10.47 53.30 13.12
CA PHE A 51 -10.34 52.75 14.48
C PHE A 51 -9.31 53.51 15.33
N LEU A 52 -8.19 53.94 14.74
CA LEU A 52 -7.16 54.74 15.41
C LEU A 52 -7.58 56.21 15.60
N ALA A 53 -8.37 56.76 14.68
CA ALA A 53 -8.81 58.16 14.73
C ALA A 53 -9.97 58.41 15.71
N ASN A 54 -10.81 57.40 15.98
CA ASN A 54 -11.95 57.49 16.89
C ASN A 54 -11.63 57.21 18.37
N ASN A 55 -10.37 56.99 18.73
CA ASN A 55 -9.96 56.91 20.13
C ASN A 55 -9.36 58.26 20.57
N ASP A 56 -10.19 59.04 21.25
CA ASP A 56 -9.79 60.21 22.01
C ASP A 56 -8.70 59.81 23.02
N LYS A 57 -7.59 60.57 23.01
CA LYS A 57 -6.49 60.80 23.98
C LYS A 57 -6.17 59.87 25.18
N ASP A 58 -6.93 58.81 25.46
CA ASP A 58 -6.71 57.85 26.54
C ASP A 58 -5.95 56.60 26.04
N ASN A 59 -4.68 56.62 26.41
CA ASN A 59 -3.56 55.84 25.88
C ASN A 59 -3.49 54.35 26.26
N HIS A 60 -4.60 53.68 26.57
CA HIS A 60 -4.56 52.26 26.90
C HIS A 60 -5.84 51.55 26.44
N LEU A 61 -5.73 50.67 25.44
CA LEU A 61 -6.70 49.59 25.21
C LEU A 61 -6.28 48.42 26.10
N PRO A 62 -6.94 48.16 27.23
CA PRO A 62 -6.55 47.06 28.10
C PRO A 62 -6.72 45.74 27.35
N LEU A 63 -5.74 44.85 27.50
CA LEU A 63 -5.80 43.47 26.99
C LEU A 63 -7.08 42.80 27.52
N GLY A 64 -7.95 42.36 26.61
CA GLY A 64 -9.23 41.72 26.96
C GLY A 64 -10.42 42.68 27.11
N SER A 65 -10.27 43.97 26.80
CA SER A 65 -11.42 44.87 26.67
C SER A 65 -12.22 44.59 25.38
N PRO A 66 -13.55 44.84 25.35
CA PRO A 66 -14.37 44.64 24.14
C PRO A 66 -13.80 45.33 22.89
N LYS A 67 -13.29 46.56 23.05
CA LYS A 67 -12.64 47.31 21.96
C LYS A 67 -11.34 46.66 21.47
N HIS A 68 -10.59 46.00 22.36
CA HIS A 68 -9.39 45.27 21.98
C HIS A 68 -9.72 43.99 21.20
N ASP A 69 -10.85 43.33 21.51
CA ASP A 69 -11.33 42.16 20.77
C ASP A 69 -11.90 42.54 19.39
N GLU A 70 -12.62 43.67 19.30
CA GLU A 70 -13.02 44.27 18.01
C GLU A 70 -11.81 44.57 17.13
N PHE A 71 -10.74 45.13 17.70
CA PHE A 71 -9.49 45.35 16.97
C PHE A 71 -8.85 44.04 16.49
N ARG A 72 -8.79 43.02 17.35
CA ARG A 72 -8.25 41.70 16.97
C ARG A 72 -9.02 41.09 15.82
N GLN A 73 -10.35 41.19 15.86
CA GLN A 73 -11.22 40.69 14.80
C GLN A 73 -10.98 41.43 13.48
N LEU A 74 -10.90 42.77 13.52
CA LEU A 74 -10.57 43.58 12.34
C LEU A 74 -9.23 43.18 11.71
N MET A 75 -8.19 42.94 12.52
CA MET A 75 -6.88 42.51 12.03
C MET A 75 -6.92 41.12 11.41
N ARG A 76 -7.71 40.19 11.97
CA ARG A 76 -7.93 38.85 11.40
C ARG A 76 -8.62 38.93 10.06
N ASP A 77 -9.74 39.64 9.98
CA ASP A 77 -10.55 39.72 8.77
C ASP A 77 -9.75 40.36 7.63
N THR A 78 -8.91 41.36 7.95
CA THR A 78 -7.99 41.96 6.97
C THR A 78 -6.97 40.95 6.46
N ALA A 79 -6.35 40.16 7.34
CA ALA A 79 -5.38 39.14 6.95
C ALA A 79 -6.02 38.00 6.14
N LEU A 80 -7.22 37.56 6.52
CA LEU A 80 -7.99 36.52 5.80
C LEU A 80 -8.36 36.99 4.40
N LYS A 81 -8.87 38.21 4.26
CA LYS A 81 -9.21 38.78 2.95
C LYS A 81 -8.01 38.79 2.01
N THR A 82 -6.84 39.24 2.48
CA THR A 82 -5.62 39.21 1.66
C THR A 82 -5.22 37.78 1.27
N LEU A 83 -5.38 36.80 2.16
CA LEU A 83 -5.11 35.39 1.85
C LEU A 83 -6.08 34.84 0.78
N GLU A 84 -7.37 35.19 0.86
CA GLU A 84 -8.40 34.74 -0.09
C GLU A 84 -8.23 35.38 -1.48
N GLU A 85 -7.85 36.65 -1.53
CA GLU A 85 -7.62 37.38 -2.79
C GLU A 85 -6.33 36.93 -3.49
N THR A 86 -5.33 36.47 -2.72
CA THR A 86 -4.04 36.02 -3.27
C THR A 86 -4.13 34.55 -3.71
N LYS A 87 -4.57 34.29 -4.94
CA LYS A 87 -4.78 32.90 -5.43
C LYS A 87 -3.51 32.14 -5.78
N ALA A 88 -2.41 32.83 -6.12
CA ALA A 88 -1.15 32.22 -6.52
C ALA A 88 -0.13 32.22 -5.35
N PRO A 89 0.78 31.23 -5.25
CA PRO A 89 1.80 31.20 -4.19
C PRO A 89 2.59 32.50 -4.12
N ALA A 90 2.54 33.16 -2.98
CA ALA A 90 3.08 34.51 -2.77
C ALA A 90 3.83 34.61 -1.44
N VAL A 91 4.71 35.61 -1.32
CA VAL A 91 5.23 36.04 -0.03
C VAL A 91 4.28 37.09 0.52
N ILE A 92 3.56 36.75 1.58
CA ILE A 92 2.54 37.62 2.18
C ILE A 92 3.13 38.25 3.44
N GLU A 93 3.14 39.57 3.51
CA GLU A 93 3.73 40.31 4.64
C GLU A 93 2.71 41.18 5.35
N GLY A 94 2.75 41.17 6.69
CA GLY A 94 1.84 41.98 7.49
C GLY A 94 1.96 41.66 8.97
N THR A 95 1.82 42.68 9.82
CA THR A 95 1.76 42.46 11.28
C THR A 95 0.44 41.78 11.68
N GLN A 96 -0.61 42.01 10.89
CA GLN A 96 -1.95 41.43 11.00
C GLN A 96 -1.95 39.90 10.93
N LEU A 97 -1.02 39.30 10.18
CA LEU A 97 -0.90 37.84 10.05
C LEU A 97 -0.73 37.15 11.41
N ALA A 98 -0.15 37.83 12.39
CA ALA A 98 0.05 37.27 13.73
C ALA A 98 -1.25 37.10 14.53
N TYR A 99 -2.36 37.70 14.08
CA TYR A 99 -3.68 37.61 14.73
C TYR A 99 -4.51 36.43 14.22
N LEU A 100 -4.10 35.78 13.13
CA LEU A 100 -4.79 34.61 12.59
C LEU A 100 -4.79 33.45 13.61
N PRO A 101 -5.84 32.59 13.61
CA PRO A 101 -5.90 31.43 14.49
C PRO A 101 -4.70 30.48 14.27
N PRO A 102 -4.11 29.91 15.34
CA PRO A 102 -2.99 28.95 15.22
C PRO A 102 -3.28 27.79 14.25
N GLU A 103 -4.49 27.26 14.24
CA GLU A 103 -4.94 26.15 13.40
C GLU A 103 -4.88 26.50 11.91
N LEU A 104 -5.16 27.76 11.59
CA LEU A 104 -5.03 28.27 10.23
C LEU A 104 -3.57 28.55 9.90
N LEU A 105 -2.85 29.19 10.83
CA LEU A 105 -1.44 29.52 10.66
C LEU A 105 -0.58 28.29 10.37
N GLN A 106 -0.88 27.15 11.01
CA GLN A 106 -0.23 25.86 10.77
C GLN A 106 -0.25 25.41 9.30
N LYS A 107 -1.12 25.95 8.44
CA LYS A 107 -1.15 25.58 7.02
C LYS A 107 -0.08 26.26 6.16
N PHE A 108 0.64 27.25 6.71
CA PHE A 108 1.56 28.09 5.95
C PHE A 108 3.00 27.97 6.41
N THR A 109 3.96 28.26 5.54
CA THR A 109 5.34 28.52 5.96
C THR A 109 5.41 29.88 6.64
N ARG A 110 5.98 29.95 7.85
CA ARG A 110 5.94 31.18 8.68
C ARG A 110 7.34 31.67 9.03
N ILE A 111 7.53 32.97 8.88
CA ILE A 111 8.74 33.69 9.28
C ILE A 111 8.35 34.77 10.28
N HIS A 112 9.03 34.78 11.43
CA HIS A 112 8.93 35.85 12.41
C HIS A 112 10.19 36.72 12.36
N VAL A 113 10.02 37.96 11.90
CA VAL A 113 11.09 38.97 11.82
C VAL A 113 11.21 39.67 13.17
N ASN A 114 12.28 39.37 13.91
CA ASN A 114 12.46 39.78 15.30
C ASN A 114 13.83 40.47 15.51
N PRO A 115 13.96 41.76 15.17
CA PRO A 115 15.16 42.55 15.47
C PRO A 115 15.26 42.91 16.96
N SER A 116 16.38 43.52 17.36
CA SER A 116 16.42 44.17 18.66
C SER A 116 15.46 45.37 18.71
N MET A 117 14.91 45.63 19.91
CA MET A 117 14.03 46.78 20.18
C MET A 117 14.61 48.10 19.68
N ARG A 118 15.88 48.35 20.01
CA ARG A 118 16.59 49.56 19.62
C ARG A 118 16.63 49.75 18.09
N GLN A 119 16.89 48.67 17.35
CA GLN A 119 16.92 48.69 15.89
C GLN A 119 15.53 48.93 15.27
N ALA A 120 14.49 48.26 15.76
CA ALA A 120 13.13 48.45 15.26
C ALA A 120 12.64 49.90 15.47
N TYR A 121 13.00 50.50 16.61
CA TYR A 121 12.61 51.87 16.96
C TYR A 121 13.35 52.88 16.10
N GLN A 122 14.67 52.76 15.98
CA GLN A 122 15.47 53.66 15.14
C GLN A 122 15.01 53.62 13.68
N GLN A 123 14.80 52.42 13.11
CA GLN A 123 14.32 52.30 11.72
C GLN A 123 12.92 52.85 11.49
N ARG A 124 12.05 52.85 12.52
CA ARG A 124 10.71 53.42 12.42
C ARG A 124 10.75 54.94 12.56
N LEU A 125 11.53 55.47 13.50
CA LEU A 125 11.74 56.91 13.70
C LEU A 125 12.34 57.55 12.46
N GLU A 126 13.37 56.95 11.86
CA GLU A 126 13.96 57.44 10.61
C GLU A 126 12.96 57.48 9.45
N ARG A 127 12.08 56.47 9.34
CA ARG A 127 11.02 56.46 8.32
C ARG A 127 9.98 57.55 8.57
N GLN A 128 9.61 57.78 9.83
CA GLN A 128 8.70 58.85 10.19
C GLN A 128 9.33 60.21 9.92
N ARG A 129 10.61 60.40 10.27
CA ARG A 129 11.39 61.61 9.98
C ARG A 129 11.42 61.93 8.49
N ARG A 130 11.81 60.96 7.66
CA ARG A 130 11.81 61.11 6.19
C ARG A 130 10.43 61.42 5.61
N ARG A 131 9.34 60.95 6.24
CA ARG A 131 7.97 61.28 5.80
C ARG A 131 7.51 62.65 6.30
N TYR A 132 7.94 63.04 7.50
CA TYR A 132 7.59 64.30 8.13
C TYR A 132 8.27 65.48 7.42
N GLU A 133 9.57 65.32 7.13
CA GLU A 133 10.40 66.30 6.40
C GLU A 133 10.06 66.40 4.90
N LYS A 134 9.20 65.51 4.36
CA LYS A 134 8.65 65.66 3.00
C LYS A 134 7.59 66.76 2.91
N ASN A 135 7.04 67.20 4.04
CA ASN A 135 6.16 68.35 4.09
C ASN A 135 7.02 69.60 4.41
N PRO A 136 7.13 70.57 3.49
CA PRO A 136 7.99 71.75 3.68
C PRO A 136 7.56 72.62 4.88
N ASP A 137 6.32 72.51 5.35
CA ASP A 137 5.79 73.28 6.49
C ASP A 137 6.07 72.60 7.85
N LYS A 138 6.79 71.48 7.88
CA LYS A 138 7.00 70.66 9.08
C LYS A 138 8.48 70.45 9.37
N GLN A 139 8.92 70.91 10.54
CA GLN A 139 10.31 70.75 11.00
C GLN A 139 10.40 69.63 12.05
N TRP A 140 11.39 68.75 11.91
CA TRP A 140 11.64 67.68 12.88
C TRP A 140 12.34 68.24 14.12
N THR A 141 11.57 68.62 15.14
CA THR A 141 12.09 69.14 16.42
C THR A 141 12.30 68.00 17.44
N PRO A 142 13.06 68.21 18.52
CA PRO A 142 13.22 67.24 19.60
C PRO A 142 11.88 66.80 20.22
N GLU A 143 10.91 67.71 20.34
CA GLU A 143 9.58 67.42 20.88
C GLU A 143 8.77 66.50 19.94
N VAL A 144 8.86 66.74 18.63
CA VAL A 144 8.26 65.86 17.62
C VAL A 144 8.90 64.48 17.66
N GLU A 145 10.22 64.40 17.82
CA GLU A 145 10.91 63.13 17.95
C GLU A 145 10.46 62.36 19.19
N GLU A 146 10.34 63.04 20.33
CA GLU A 146 9.86 62.44 21.58
C GLU A 146 8.41 61.94 21.46
N GLU A 147 7.52 62.72 20.84
CA GLU A 147 6.13 62.34 20.55
C GLU A 147 6.08 61.09 19.65
N LYS A 148 6.86 61.06 18.56
CA LYS A 148 6.91 59.91 17.64
C LYS A 148 7.55 58.68 18.29
N ARG A 149 8.50 58.88 19.20
CA ARG A 149 9.12 57.82 19.99
C ARG A 149 8.12 57.23 20.98
N HIS A 150 7.38 58.07 21.69
CA HIS A 150 6.31 57.65 22.60
C HIS A 150 5.25 56.83 21.85
N MET A 151 4.76 57.32 20.71
CA MET A 151 3.79 56.62 19.87
C MET A 151 4.33 55.29 19.32
N THR A 152 5.61 55.24 18.96
CA THR A 152 6.27 54.01 18.53
C THR A 152 6.30 52.97 19.66
N THR A 153 6.53 53.41 20.91
CA THR A 153 6.50 52.55 22.09
C THR A 153 5.14 51.92 22.32
N LEU A 154 4.08 52.74 22.23
CA LEU A 154 2.70 52.28 22.41
C LEU A 154 2.32 51.22 21.36
N VAL A 155 2.56 51.49 20.08
CA VAL A 155 2.27 50.53 18.99
C VAL A 155 3.11 49.25 19.13
N HIS A 156 4.35 49.37 19.60
CA HIS A 156 5.17 48.19 19.85
C HIS A 156 4.57 47.31 20.94
N ASN A 157 4.27 47.90 22.11
CA ASN A 157 3.73 47.20 23.26
C ASN A 157 2.39 46.53 22.92
N PHE A 158 1.56 47.20 22.12
CA PHE A 158 0.27 46.68 21.66
C PHE A 158 0.39 45.33 20.91
N HIS A 159 1.37 45.18 20.01
CA HIS A 159 1.55 43.95 19.23
C HIS A 159 2.51 42.94 19.87
N LYS A 160 3.20 43.32 20.95
CA LYS A 160 4.35 42.58 21.51
C LYS A 160 4.01 41.14 21.86
N ASP A 161 2.92 40.91 22.59
CA ASP A 161 2.57 39.57 23.05
C ASP A 161 2.04 38.70 21.91
N THR A 162 1.20 39.25 21.02
CA THR A 162 0.71 38.52 19.84
C THR A 162 1.85 38.07 18.93
N LEU A 163 2.83 38.95 18.66
CA LEU A 163 4.00 38.60 17.85
C LEU A 163 4.95 37.65 18.56
N ARG A 164 5.05 37.75 19.90
CA ARG A 164 5.81 36.79 20.71
C ARG A 164 5.19 35.39 20.60
N GLU A 165 3.87 35.27 20.71
CA GLU A 165 3.17 33.99 20.55
C GLU A 165 3.27 33.46 19.12
N TYR A 166 3.09 34.31 18.11
CA TYR A 166 3.34 33.95 16.71
C TYR A 166 4.76 33.37 16.51
N GLY A 167 5.77 34.00 17.11
CA GLY A 167 7.15 33.54 17.08
C GLY A 167 7.45 32.28 17.90
N LYS A 168 6.54 31.86 18.79
CA LYS A 168 6.62 30.60 19.56
C LYS A 168 5.88 29.45 18.90
N LEU A 169 4.97 29.72 17.95
CA LEU A 169 4.27 28.68 17.22
C LEU A 169 5.29 27.70 16.62
N PRO A 170 5.04 26.37 16.70
CA PRO A 170 5.88 25.35 16.06
C PRO A 170 6.20 25.74 14.62
N ASP A 171 7.38 25.39 14.13
CA ASP A 171 7.84 25.62 12.74
C ASP A 171 7.97 27.06 12.26
N THR A 172 7.73 28.06 13.13
CA THR A 172 7.96 29.47 12.77
C THR A 172 9.46 29.78 12.77
N VAL A 173 10.01 30.14 11.61
CA VAL A 173 11.43 30.46 11.48
C VAL A 173 11.69 31.89 11.98
N LYS A 174 12.53 32.02 13.00
CA LYS A 174 12.97 33.33 13.48
C LYS A 174 14.05 33.89 12.56
N TYR A 175 13.85 35.13 12.11
CA TYR A 175 14.78 35.86 11.27
C TYR A 175 15.19 37.16 11.94
N LYS A 176 16.50 37.42 12.00
CA LYS A 176 17.07 38.71 12.40
C LYS A 176 17.48 39.47 11.12
N PRO A 177 17.10 40.75 10.96
CA PRO A 177 17.53 41.55 9.82
C PRO A 177 19.04 41.52 9.60
N GLY A 178 19.46 41.32 8.35
CA GLY A 178 20.87 41.20 7.96
C GLY A 178 21.39 39.76 7.94
N GLN A 179 20.59 38.77 8.35
CA GLN A 179 20.93 37.35 8.14
C GLN A 179 20.85 36.97 6.66
N ASP A 180 21.74 36.08 6.25
CA ASP A 180 21.83 35.48 4.91
C ASP A 180 20.50 34.83 4.50
N ILE A 181 19.97 35.28 3.36
CA ILE A 181 18.68 34.87 2.83
C ILE A 181 18.76 33.46 2.22
N ASP A 182 19.90 33.06 1.66
CA ASP A 182 20.05 31.72 1.08
C ASP A 182 20.05 30.65 2.19
N LYS A 183 20.71 30.93 3.32
CA LYS A 183 20.61 30.11 4.54
C LYS A 183 19.20 30.11 5.16
N LEU A 184 18.44 31.19 5.00
CA LEU A 184 17.04 31.22 5.42
C LEU A 184 16.20 30.31 4.53
N ILE A 185 16.34 30.41 3.21
CA ILE A 185 15.64 29.56 2.23
C ILE A 185 15.96 28.09 2.48
N GLN A 186 17.22 27.74 2.73
CA GLN A 186 17.62 26.37 3.06
C GLN A 186 16.92 25.85 4.32
N ARG A 187 16.83 26.66 5.38
CA ARG A 187 16.09 26.29 6.61
C ARG A 187 14.59 26.16 6.36
N LEU A 188 14.02 26.97 5.48
CA LEU A 188 12.61 26.86 5.07
C LEU A 188 12.36 25.59 4.24
N ARG A 189 13.31 25.19 3.37
CA ARG A 189 13.27 23.94 2.59
C ARG A 189 13.40 22.71 3.51
N GLN A 190 14.32 22.73 4.48
CA GLN A 190 14.51 21.64 5.45
C GLN A 190 13.27 21.40 6.32
N LYS A 191 12.57 22.47 6.73
CA LYS A 191 11.30 22.37 7.49
C LYS A 191 10.06 22.05 6.65
N SER A 192 10.21 21.85 5.33
CA SER A 192 9.09 21.68 4.40
C SER A 192 8.82 20.23 4.01
N ALA A 193 9.34 19.27 4.77
CA ALA A 193 9.22 17.84 4.47
C ALA A 193 9.20 17.06 5.80
N GLU A 194 8.02 16.98 6.41
CA GLU A 194 7.74 16.18 7.60
C GLU A 194 6.39 15.48 7.38
N LEU A 195 6.20 14.31 8.00
CA LEU A 195 4.86 13.74 8.15
C LEU A 195 3.96 14.76 8.86
N LEU A 196 2.67 14.80 8.51
CA LEU A 196 1.74 15.67 9.22
C LEU A 196 1.69 15.28 10.71
N PRO A 197 1.63 16.24 11.66
CA PRO A 197 1.72 15.96 13.10
C PRO A 197 0.71 14.93 13.63
N ASP A 198 -0.45 14.83 12.99
CA ASP A 198 -1.54 13.94 13.37
C ASP A 198 -1.32 12.49 12.91
N ILE A 199 -0.28 12.23 12.11
CA ILE A 199 0.01 10.89 11.58
C ILE A 199 0.80 10.10 12.60
N GLN A 200 0.14 9.11 13.21
CA GLN A 200 0.77 8.11 14.06
C GLN A 200 1.16 6.89 13.23
N LEU A 201 2.46 6.57 13.24
CA LEU A 201 2.99 5.38 12.57
C LEU A 201 2.76 4.13 13.43
N GLN A 202 2.38 3.05 12.76
CA GLN A 202 2.38 1.72 13.37
C GLN A 202 3.82 1.21 13.51
N GLU A 203 4.03 0.24 14.39
CA GLU A 203 5.36 -0.35 14.68
C GLU A 203 6.13 -0.74 13.40
N HIS A 204 5.45 -1.37 12.44
CA HIS A 204 6.07 -1.78 11.17
C HIS A 204 6.36 -0.65 10.20
N GLN A 205 5.68 0.49 10.34
CA GLN A 205 5.98 1.71 9.58
C GLN A 205 7.18 2.42 10.21
N GLN A 206 7.18 2.55 11.54
CA GLN A 206 8.24 3.20 12.30
C GLN A 206 9.59 2.50 12.09
N ARG A 207 9.64 1.16 12.19
CA ARG A 207 10.90 0.41 12.04
C ARG A 207 11.56 0.58 10.67
N ILE A 208 10.77 0.73 9.60
CA ILE A 208 11.32 0.98 8.26
C ILE A 208 11.85 2.41 8.17
N ALA A 209 11.14 3.37 8.77
CA ALA A 209 11.57 4.75 8.80
C ALA A 209 12.89 4.93 9.56
N ASP A 210 12.98 4.37 10.78
CA ASP A 210 14.19 4.40 11.59
C ASP A 210 15.38 3.78 10.86
N ARG A 211 15.13 2.64 10.21
CA ARG A 211 16.19 1.91 9.50
C ARG A 211 16.69 2.66 8.27
N ILE A 212 15.83 3.31 7.51
CA ILE A 212 16.25 4.10 6.34
C ILE A 212 16.89 5.42 6.71
N SER A 213 16.48 6.01 7.83
CA SER A 213 17.04 7.29 8.26
C SER A 213 18.46 7.13 8.81
N THR A 214 18.75 5.99 9.46
CA THR A 214 20.04 5.67 10.10
C THR A 214 20.99 4.84 9.23
N GLU A 215 20.47 3.96 8.37
CA GLU A 215 21.26 3.11 7.49
C GLU A 215 21.08 3.54 6.01
N ASP A 216 21.83 2.91 5.09
CA ASP A 216 21.60 3.00 3.64
C ASP A 216 21.03 1.71 3.05
N PRO A 217 19.85 1.23 3.49
CA PRO A 217 19.41 -0.10 3.17
C PRO A 217 18.77 -0.15 1.76
N ARG A 218 18.87 -1.33 1.15
CA ARG A 218 18.10 -1.71 -0.04
C ARG A 218 17.19 -2.84 0.37
N LEU A 219 15.88 -2.57 0.46
CA LEU A 219 14.89 -3.44 1.10
C LEU A 219 13.76 -3.84 0.17
N LEU A 220 13.42 -5.12 0.23
CA LEU A 220 12.15 -5.66 -0.19
C LEU A 220 11.15 -5.53 0.97
N VAL A 221 10.22 -4.58 0.84
CA VAL A 221 9.14 -4.38 1.79
C VAL A 221 8.00 -5.33 1.42
N TYR A 222 8.08 -6.55 1.94
CA TYR A 222 7.09 -7.62 1.74
C TYR A 222 5.93 -7.44 2.72
N HIS A 223 5.06 -6.50 2.38
CA HIS A 223 3.97 -6.07 3.25
C HIS A 223 2.63 -6.41 2.65
N GLY A 224 1.80 -7.10 3.42
CA GLY A 224 0.48 -7.57 2.99
C GLY A 224 -0.48 -6.47 2.57
N LEU A 225 -1.63 -6.85 2.00
CA LEU A 225 -2.67 -5.89 1.64
C LEU A 225 -3.21 -5.22 2.90
N GLY A 226 -3.50 -3.92 2.81
CA GLY A 226 -4.05 -3.14 3.92
C GLY A 226 -3.06 -2.76 5.03
N SER A 227 -1.78 -3.14 4.95
CA SER A 227 -0.77 -2.79 5.97
C SER A 227 -0.30 -1.33 5.92
N GLY A 228 -0.74 -0.53 4.94
CA GLY A 228 -0.30 0.85 4.78
C GLY A 228 1.10 1.01 4.17
N LYS A 229 1.46 0.16 3.18
CA LYS A 229 2.74 0.21 2.44
C LYS A 229 3.16 1.61 1.95
N SER A 230 2.22 2.37 1.38
CA SER A 230 2.52 3.71 0.89
C SER A 230 2.88 4.66 2.02
N LEU A 231 2.20 4.57 3.16
CA LEU A 231 2.57 5.34 4.34
C LEU A 231 3.93 4.88 4.88
N SER A 232 4.20 3.58 4.94
CA SER A 232 5.53 3.05 5.33
C SER A 232 6.66 3.62 4.47
N SER A 233 6.47 3.66 3.15
CA SER A 233 7.52 4.12 2.23
C SER A 233 7.69 5.64 2.26
N LEU A 234 6.60 6.40 2.32
CA LEU A 234 6.65 7.85 2.47
C LEU A 234 7.29 8.24 3.80
N ALA A 235 6.84 7.66 4.92
CA ALA A 235 7.43 7.90 6.22
C ALA A 235 8.94 7.65 6.23
N ALA A 236 9.39 6.56 5.62
CA ALA A 236 10.80 6.26 5.53
C ALA A 236 11.59 7.24 4.66
N ALA A 237 11.06 7.61 3.51
CA ALA A 237 11.73 8.58 2.64
C ALA A 237 11.78 9.99 3.27
N GLU A 238 10.71 10.43 3.93
CA GLU A 238 10.69 11.68 4.68
C GLU A 238 11.68 11.66 5.83
N ALA A 239 11.75 10.57 6.62
CA ALA A 239 12.72 10.44 7.70
C ALA A 239 14.18 10.51 7.20
N ALA A 240 14.50 9.87 6.06
CA ALA A 240 15.82 10.01 5.45
C ALA A 240 16.08 11.43 4.92
N LYS A 241 15.07 12.09 4.36
CA LYS A 241 15.18 13.48 3.88
C LYS A 241 15.39 14.46 5.02
N GLU A 242 14.66 14.30 6.12
CA GLU A 242 14.79 15.10 7.33
C GLU A 242 16.18 14.94 7.96
N GLN A 243 16.62 13.69 8.13
CA GLN A 243 17.88 13.39 8.78
C GLN A 243 19.11 13.72 7.92
N ASN A 244 19.04 13.49 6.59
CA ASN A 244 20.21 13.56 5.71
C ASN A 244 20.14 14.67 4.64
N GLY A 245 19.00 15.36 4.49
CA GLY A 245 18.79 16.36 3.44
C GLY A 245 18.72 15.79 2.02
N GLU A 246 18.46 14.48 1.88
CA GLU A 246 18.54 13.73 0.63
C GLU A 246 17.14 13.56 0.00
N ASP A 247 16.96 13.98 -1.25
CA ASP A 247 15.69 13.81 -1.98
C ASP A 247 15.40 12.36 -2.36
N TYR A 248 14.11 12.11 -2.61
CA TYR A 248 13.60 10.81 -2.99
C TYR A 248 12.72 10.87 -4.25
N GLY A 249 12.67 9.74 -4.96
CA GLY A 249 11.85 9.57 -6.17
C GLY A 249 10.96 8.34 -6.02
N VAL A 250 9.87 8.33 -6.77
CA VAL A 250 8.87 7.26 -6.70
C VAL A 250 8.60 6.71 -8.09
N VAL A 251 8.60 5.39 -8.22
CA VAL A 251 8.16 4.68 -9.41
C VAL A 251 6.90 3.90 -9.09
N VAL A 252 5.83 4.13 -9.84
CA VAL A 252 4.53 3.45 -9.67
C VAL A 252 3.96 2.99 -11.01
N PRO A 253 2.98 2.07 -11.05
CA PRO A 253 2.17 1.84 -12.24
C PRO A 253 1.49 3.14 -12.71
N ALA A 254 1.35 3.32 -14.04
CA ALA A 254 0.76 4.54 -14.60
C ALA A 254 -0.64 4.85 -14.02
N SER A 255 -1.45 3.81 -13.76
CA SER A 255 -2.77 3.92 -13.15
C SER A 255 -2.77 4.33 -11.67
N LEU A 256 -1.65 4.21 -10.97
CA LEU A 256 -1.52 4.53 -9.54
C LEU A 256 -0.90 5.90 -9.27
N ARG A 257 -0.35 6.61 -10.28
CA ARG A 257 0.24 7.93 -10.11
C ARG A 257 -0.68 8.92 -9.39
N GLY A 258 -1.93 9.02 -9.85
CA GLY A 258 -2.91 9.93 -9.25
C GLY A 258 -3.35 9.52 -7.84
N ASN A 259 -3.28 8.24 -7.49
CA ASN A 259 -3.57 7.78 -6.13
C ASN A 259 -2.39 8.05 -5.20
N PHE A 260 -1.16 7.82 -5.66
CA PHE A 260 0.04 8.06 -4.87
C PHE A 260 0.24 9.56 -4.59
N ASP A 261 -0.05 10.43 -5.55
CA ASP A 261 -0.07 11.89 -5.36
C ASP A 261 -1.05 12.33 -4.25
N LYS A 262 -2.22 11.70 -4.18
CA LYS A 262 -3.18 11.93 -3.09
C LYS A 262 -2.65 11.44 -1.74
N GLU A 263 -1.91 10.34 -1.72
CA GLU A 263 -1.31 9.81 -0.49
C GLU A 263 -0.19 10.72 0.02
N ILE A 264 0.66 11.26 -0.86
CA ILE A 264 1.66 12.28 -0.50
C ILE A 264 0.97 13.46 0.19
N LYS A 265 -0.03 14.07 -0.48
CA LYS A 265 -0.80 15.20 0.07
C LYS A 265 -1.53 14.88 1.37
N LYS A 266 -1.90 13.62 1.57
CA LYS A 266 -2.60 13.15 2.76
C LYS A 266 -1.66 12.97 3.95
N PHE A 267 -0.42 12.52 3.73
CA PHE A 267 0.47 12.08 4.80
C PHE A 267 1.63 13.03 5.08
N THR A 268 2.06 13.81 4.10
CA THR A 268 3.23 14.68 4.22
C THR A 268 2.86 16.14 4.06
N ARG A 269 3.67 17.01 4.66
CA ARG A 269 3.59 18.44 4.44
C ARG A 269 4.52 18.80 3.29
N ASN A 270 3.97 19.32 2.19
CA ASN A 270 4.76 19.97 1.14
C ASN A 270 5.81 19.10 0.40
N SER A 271 5.77 17.77 0.54
CA SER A 271 6.64 16.90 -0.26
C SER A 271 6.21 16.89 -1.72
N ASN A 272 7.19 16.99 -2.62
CA ASN A 272 6.98 16.96 -4.07
C ASN A 272 8.04 16.06 -4.75
N PRO A 273 8.07 14.75 -4.46
CA PRO A 273 9.01 13.86 -5.11
C PRO A 273 8.67 13.71 -6.60
N GLU A 274 9.67 13.49 -7.44
CA GLU A 274 9.41 13.14 -8.84
C GLU A 274 8.74 11.75 -8.90
N ILE A 275 7.54 11.69 -9.49
CA ILE A 275 6.78 10.44 -9.67
C ILE A 275 6.92 9.97 -11.11
N MET A 276 7.66 8.89 -11.30
CA MET A 276 7.86 8.20 -12.56
C MET A 276 6.90 7.01 -12.70
N SER A 277 6.61 6.61 -13.95
CA SER A 277 5.91 5.36 -14.22
C SER A 277 6.84 4.29 -14.78
N TYR A 278 6.55 3.01 -14.52
CA TYR A 278 7.28 1.90 -15.16
C TYR A 278 7.28 1.96 -16.69
N THR A 279 6.18 2.42 -17.30
CA THR A 279 6.09 2.66 -18.74
C THR A 279 6.94 3.85 -19.18
N GLY A 280 7.07 4.89 -18.35
CA GLY A 280 7.98 6.00 -18.60
C GLY A 280 9.44 5.57 -18.64
N LEU A 281 9.87 4.78 -17.65
CA LEU A 281 11.21 4.18 -17.62
C LEU A 281 11.46 3.27 -18.82
N ALA A 282 10.47 2.47 -19.23
CA ALA A 282 10.56 1.63 -20.42
C ALA A 282 10.77 2.42 -21.72
N LEU A 283 10.27 3.65 -21.77
CA LEU A 283 10.45 4.59 -22.89
C LEU A 283 11.76 5.39 -22.77
N GLY A 284 12.64 5.06 -21.81
CA GLY A 284 13.92 5.72 -21.60
C GLY A 284 13.85 7.05 -20.84
N LYS A 285 12.70 7.41 -20.24
CA LYS A 285 12.63 8.58 -19.36
C LYS A 285 13.50 8.35 -18.12
N LYS A 286 14.19 9.38 -17.69
CA LYS A 286 15.02 9.39 -16.47
C LYS A 286 14.49 10.41 -15.50
N PHE A 287 14.84 10.23 -14.22
CA PHE A 287 14.65 11.28 -13.22
C PHE A 287 15.49 12.50 -13.61
N GLN A 288 14.98 13.71 -13.35
CA GLN A 288 15.72 14.95 -13.61
C GLN A 288 17.02 14.98 -12.81
N THR A 289 16.89 14.69 -11.51
CA THR A 289 18.02 14.43 -10.61
C THR A 289 17.90 13.01 -10.06
N PRO A 290 18.94 12.16 -10.17
CA PRO A 290 18.90 10.82 -9.61
C PRO A 290 18.61 10.86 -8.10
N PRO A 291 17.49 10.26 -7.64
CA PRO A 291 17.11 10.33 -6.23
C PRO A 291 18.04 9.47 -5.38
N LYS A 292 18.36 9.94 -4.16
CA LYS A 292 19.17 9.16 -3.22
C LYS A 292 18.36 8.03 -2.59
N THR A 293 17.07 8.25 -2.36
CA THR A 293 16.12 7.22 -1.93
C THR A 293 15.13 6.95 -3.05
N LEU A 294 15.05 5.71 -3.54
CA LEU A 294 14.11 5.33 -4.59
C LEU A 294 13.05 4.38 -4.05
N ILE A 295 11.78 4.77 -4.21
CA ILE A 295 10.62 3.94 -3.89
C ILE A 295 10.09 3.33 -5.19
N MET A 296 9.82 2.03 -5.19
CA MET A 296 9.18 1.32 -6.29
C MET A 296 7.97 0.55 -5.77
N ASP A 297 6.77 1.03 -6.10
CA ASP A 297 5.53 0.37 -5.69
C ASP A 297 5.06 -0.68 -6.69
N GLU A 298 4.47 -1.76 -6.19
CA GLU A 298 4.13 -2.96 -6.98
C GLU A 298 5.34 -3.59 -7.67
N ALA A 299 6.45 -3.70 -6.94
CA ALA A 299 7.73 -4.23 -7.42
C ALA A 299 7.64 -5.65 -8.02
N HIS A 300 6.59 -6.43 -7.71
CA HIS A 300 6.33 -7.72 -8.35
C HIS A 300 6.17 -7.63 -9.89
N ARG A 301 5.92 -6.44 -10.44
CA ARG A 301 5.90 -6.16 -11.88
C ARG A 301 7.29 -6.24 -12.51
N LEU A 302 8.35 -6.05 -11.72
CA LEU A 302 9.74 -6.03 -12.16
C LEU A 302 10.37 -7.44 -12.22
N ARG A 303 9.61 -8.51 -11.99
CA ARG A 303 10.13 -9.89 -11.96
C ARG A 303 10.81 -10.34 -13.26
N ASN A 304 10.40 -9.81 -14.41
CA ASN A 304 10.95 -10.21 -15.71
C ASN A 304 12.08 -9.26 -16.13
N PRO A 305 13.36 -9.64 -16.04
CA PRO A 305 14.48 -8.77 -16.38
C PRO A 305 14.51 -8.38 -17.85
N GLY A 306 13.94 -9.19 -18.75
CA GLY A 306 13.91 -8.92 -20.19
C GLY A 306 12.92 -7.84 -20.62
N SER A 307 12.09 -7.32 -19.70
CA SER A 307 11.16 -6.23 -20.03
C SER A 307 11.84 -4.87 -19.94
N ALA A 308 11.52 -3.96 -20.87
CA ALA A 308 12.06 -2.60 -20.88
C ALA A 308 11.77 -1.84 -19.57
N SER A 309 10.60 -2.08 -18.95
CA SER A 309 10.27 -1.52 -17.63
C SER A 309 11.21 -2.00 -16.53
N SER A 310 11.57 -3.30 -16.52
CA SER A 310 12.53 -3.85 -15.55
C SER A 310 13.94 -3.34 -15.76
N ALA A 311 14.37 -3.22 -17.01
CA ALA A 311 15.69 -2.67 -17.34
C ALA A 311 15.81 -1.22 -16.87
N GLY A 312 14.84 -0.36 -17.22
CA GLY A 312 14.84 1.04 -16.80
C GLY A 312 14.68 1.22 -15.28
N ALA A 313 13.91 0.34 -14.61
CA ALA A 313 13.83 0.31 -13.15
C ALA A 313 15.17 -0.09 -12.52
N ALA A 314 15.84 -1.12 -13.04
CA ALA A 314 17.15 -1.53 -12.54
C ALA A 314 18.21 -0.43 -12.72
N GLU A 315 18.20 0.29 -13.85
CA GLU A 315 19.08 1.45 -14.08
C GLU A 315 18.83 2.56 -13.05
N ALA A 316 17.56 2.92 -12.79
CA ALA A 316 17.21 3.90 -11.76
C ALA A 316 17.62 3.43 -10.36
N ALA A 317 17.40 2.14 -10.05
CA ALA A 317 17.77 1.54 -8.77
C ALA A 317 19.29 1.55 -8.55
N ALA A 318 20.09 1.35 -9.59
CA ALA A 318 21.56 1.35 -9.49
C ALA A 318 22.13 2.74 -9.11
N GLN A 319 21.41 3.82 -9.43
CA GLN A 319 21.80 5.20 -9.10
C GLN A 319 21.39 5.63 -7.69
N ALA A 320 20.41 4.95 -7.10
CA ALA A 320 19.91 5.26 -5.77
C ALA A 320 20.80 4.66 -4.67
N LYS A 321 21.03 5.43 -3.60
CA LYS A 321 21.76 5.00 -2.40
C LYS A 321 20.90 4.02 -1.61
N ARG A 322 19.64 4.38 -1.37
CA ARG A 322 18.61 3.58 -0.69
C ARG A 322 17.54 3.15 -1.68
N LEU A 323 17.01 1.94 -1.49
CA LEU A 323 15.99 1.37 -2.36
C LEU A 323 14.89 0.71 -1.54
N LEU A 324 13.64 1.06 -1.83
CA LEU A 324 12.45 0.41 -1.29
C LEU A 324 11.64 -0.25 -2.41
N LEU A 325 11.70 -1.58 -2.48
CA LEU A 325 10.86 -2.37 -3.37
C LEU A 325 9.60 -2.81 -2.61
N LEU A 326 8.45 -2.19 -2.87
CA LEU A 326 7.21 -2.48 -2.16
C LEU A 326 6.39 -3.54 -2.91
N THR A 327 5.98 -4.60 -2.22
CA THR A 327 5.09 -5.60 -2.80
C THR A 327 4.38 -6.44 -1.74
N GLY A 328 3.11 -6.77 -1.97
CA GLY A 328 2.39 -7.76 -1.17
C GLY A 328 2.55 -9.20 -1.69
N SER A 329 3.25 -9.40 -2.80
CA SER A 329 3.38 -10.70 -3.46
C SER A 329 4.70 -10.78 -4.25
N PRO A 330 5.85 -10.94 -3.57
CA PRO A 330 7.17 -10.97 -4.22
C PRO A 330 7.34 -12.17 -5.16
N ILE A 331 6.65 -13.28 -4.90
CA ILE A 331 6.60 -14.47 -5.76
C ILE A 331 5.20 -14.56 -6.36
N THR A 332 5.07 -14.45 -7.68
CA THR A 332 3.76 -14.52 -8.37
C THR A 332 3.55 -15.85 -9.08
N ASN A 333 4.60 -16.36 -9.72
CA ASN A 333 4.55 -17.55 -10.56
C ASN A 333 5.50 -18.64 -10.08
N SER A 334 6.75 -18.27 -9.82
CA SER A 334 7.83 -19.19 -9.46
C SER A 334 8.86 -18.45 -8.58
N PRO A 335 9.70 -19.18 -7.82
CA PRO A 335 10.71 -18.54 -6.97
C PRO A 335 11.73 -17.71 -7.76
N THR A 336 11.92 -18.02 -9.05
CA THR A 336 12.78 -17.25 -9.96
C THR A 336 12.31 -15.80 -10.16
N ASP A 337 11.06 -15.46 -9.83
CA ASP A 337 10.56 -14.08 -9.81
C ASP A 337 11.39 -13.17 -8.87
N LEU A 338 12.06 -13.76 -7.87
CA LEU A 338 12.94 -13.04 -6.94
C LEU A 338 14.26 -12.61 -7.57
N ALA A 339 14.72 -13.26 -8.65
CA ALA A 339 16.06 -13.06 -9.19
C ALA A 339 16.32 -11.60 -9.55
N ASN A 340 15.40 -10.96 -10.27
CA ASN A 340 15.54 -9.54 -10.63
C ASN A 340 15.38 -8.60 -9.43
N LEU A 341 14.51 -8.93 -8.46
CA LEU A 341 14.37 -8.12 -7.24
C LEU A 341 15.67 -8.17 -6.42
N LEU A 342 16.24 -9.35 -6.23
CA LEU A 342 17.52 -9.55 -5.53
C LEU A 342 18.67 -8.90 -6.28
N SER A 343 18.64 -8.93 -7.62
CA SER A 343 19.60 -8.21 -8.45
C SER A 343 19.64 -6.73 -8.09
N MET A 344 18.48 -6.08 -8.00
CA MET A 344 18.38 -4.68 -7.61
C MET A 344 18.78 -4.44 -6.14
N LEU A 345 18.43 -5.33 -5.21
CA LEU A 345 18.75 -5.18 -3.78
C LEU A 345 20.24 -5.36 -3.46
N HIS A 346 20.95 -6.15 -4.26
CA HIS A 346 22.38 -6.42 -4.11
C HIS A 346 23.27 -5.67 -5.10
N ASN A 347 22.65 -4.95 -6.06
CA ASN A 347 23.35 -4.31 -7.17
C ASN A 347 24.24 -5.30 -7.94
N LYS A 348 23.70 -6.49 -8.24
CA LYS A 348 24.36 -7.59 -8.96
C LYS A 348 23.43 -8.11 -10.05
N SER A 349 23.98 -8.70 -11.12
CA SER A 349 23.16 -9.43 -12.08
C SER A 349 22.92 -10.85 -11.58
N ILE A 350 21.69 -11.17 -11.21
CA ILE A 350 21.22 -12.51 -10.88
C ILE A 350 20.11 -12.84 -11.89
N THR A 351 20.43 -13.64 -12.88
CA THR A 351 19.44 -14.05 -13.88
C THR A 351 18.48 -15.10 -13.29
N PRO A 352 17.23 -15.20 -13.80
CA PRO A 352 16.30 -16.26 -13.41
C PRO A 352 16.89 -17.67 -13.57
N GLU A 353 17.68 -17.89 -14.62
CA GLU A 353 18.34 -19.16 -14.92
C GLU A 353 19.45 -19.49 -13.91
N GLU A 354 20.28 -18.50 -13.56
CA GLU A 354 21.29 -18.64 -12.51
C GLU A 354 20.65 -18.91 -11.14
N PHE A 355 19.57 -18.17 -10.82
CA PHE A 355 18.81 -18.37 -9.60
C PHE A 355 18.20 -19.77 -9.52
N GLU A 356 17.56 -20.24 -10.60
CA GLU A 356 17.01 -21.60 -10.68
C GLU A 356 18.12 -22.63 -10.46
N LYS A 357 19.22 -22.55 -11.21
CA LYS A 357 20.34 -23.51 -11.10
C LYS A 357 20.97 -23.54 -9.70
N ARG A 358 21.00 -22.40 -9.00
CA ARG A 358 21.59 -22.26 -7.67
C ARG A 358 20.67 -22.75 -6.55
N TYR A 359 19.37 -22.43 -6.62
CA TYR A 359 18.45 -22.58 -5.48
C TYR A 359 17.30 -23.57 -5.69
N ILE A 360 17.13 -24.10 -6.91
CA ILE A 360 16.08 -25.07 -7.24
C ILE A 360 16.75 -26.33 -7.78
N ASP A 361 16.38 -27.47 -7.21
CA ASP A 361 16.77 -28.79 -7.71
C ASP A 361 15.54 -29.63 -8.01
N TYR A 362 15.69 -30.68 -8.81
CA TYR A 362 14.59 -31.54 -9.26
C TYR A 362 14.90 -32.98 -8.91
N LYS A 363 14.24 -33.51 -7.88
CA LYS A 363 14.37 -34.92 -7.50
C LYS A 363 13.58 -35.80 -8.45
N THR A 364 14.26 -36.72 -9.12
CA THR A 364 13.62 -37.71 -9.99
C THR A 364 12.82 -38.71 -9.16
N VAL A 365 11.54 -38.90 -9.50
CA VAL A 365 10.67 -39.91 -8.92
C VAL A 365 10.38 -40.97 -9.98
N ARG A 366 10.72 -42.23 -9.71
CA ARG A 366 10.50 -43.35 -10.64
C ARG A 366 9.19 -44.07 -10.32
N PRO A 367 8.41 -44.47 -11.34
CA PRO A 367 7.19 -45.24 -11.11
C PRO A 367 7.54 -46.65 -10.61
N GLY A 368 6.65 -47.24 -9.82
CA GLY A 368 6.73 -48.66 -9.47
C GLY A 368 6.42 -49.57 -10.67
N LEU A 369 6.56 -50.89 -10.47
CA LEU A 369 6.42 -51.92 -11.52
C LEU A 369 5.14 -51.78 -12.36
N LEU A 370 3.98 -51.57 -11.72
CA LEU A 370 2.70 -51.41 -12.40
C LEU A 370 2.65 -50.17 -13.31
N GLY A 371 3.20 -49.04 -12.86
CA GLY A 371 3.27 -47.82 -13.65
C GLY A 371 4.21 -47.97 -14.84
N TRP A 372 5.36 -48.61 -14.63
CA TRP A 372 6.32 -48.91 -15.69
C TRP A 372 5.71 -49.82 -16.78
N LEU A 373 5.00 -50.88 -16.41
CA LEU A 373 4.30 -51.76 -17.36
C LEU A 373 3.24 -51.03 -18.19
N ARG A 374 2.63 -49.96 -17.65
CA ARG A 374 1.70 -49.10 -18.40
C ARG A 374 2.38 -48.02 -19.23
N GLY A 375 3.72 -48.02 -19.30
CA GLY A 375 4.51 -47.07 -20.08
C GLY A 375 4.72 -45.72 -19.38
N ALA A 376 4.50 -45.62 -18.06
CA ALA A 376 4.77 -44.40 -17.32
C ALA A 376 6.29 -44.13 -17.24
N LYS A 377 6.71 -42.91 -17.57
CA LYS A 377 8.11 -42.46 -17.48
C LYS A 377 8.39 -41.83 -16.10
N PRO A 378 9.66 -41.77 -15.66
CA PRO A 378 10.03 -41.02 -14.46
C PRO A 378 9.54 -39.57 -14.48
N GLY A 379 9.20 -39.05 -13.32
CA GLY A 379 8.78 -37.66 -13.08
C GLY A 379 9.80 -36.89 -12.26
N VAL A 380 9.53 -35.61 -12.02
CA VAL A 380 10.40 -34.75 -11.20
C VAL A 380 9.60 -33.96 -10.15
N LYS A 381 10.14 -33.82 -8.94
CA LYS A 381 9.61 -32.92 -7.90
C LYS A 381 10.63 -31.82 -7.58
N PRO A 382 10.24 -30.54 -7.59
CA PRO A 382 11.15 -29.47 -7.23
C PRO A 382 11.44 -29.50 -5.73
N VAL A 383 12.68 -29.21 -5.36
CA VAL A 383 13.14 -29.03 -3.98
C VAL A 383 14.03 -27.79 -3.89
N VAL A 384 14.12 -27.20 -2.69
CA VAL A 384 15.05 -26.10 -2.45
C VAL A 384 16.47 -26.65 -2.33
N LYS A 385 17.41 -25.95 -2.96
CA LYS A 385 18.85 -26.20 -2.90
C LYS A 385 19.54 -24.99 -2.28
N ASN A 386 20.66 -25.21 -1.59
CA ASN A 386 21.48 -24.14 -1.00
C ASN A 386 20.68 -23.18 -0.09
N GLU A 387 19.74 -23.70 0.69
CA GLU A 387 18.83 -22.87 1.51
C GLU A 387 19.57 -21.91 2.45
N LYS A 388 20.66 -22.36 3.09
CA LYS A 388 21.49 -21.50 3.97
C LYS A 388 22.07 -20.30 3.22
N GLU A 389 22.51 -20.49 1.98
CA GLU A 389 23.02 -19.41 1.13
C GLU A 389 21.90 -18.45 0.75
N LEU A 390 20.72 -18.97 0.39
CA LEU A 390 19.53 -18.15 0.09
C LEU A 390 19.13 -17.29 1.29
N ARG A 391 19.09 -17.88 2.49
CA ARG A 391 18.79 -17.14 3.74
C ARG A 391 19.80 -16.02 3.98
N ASN A 392 21.09 -16.29 3.79
CA ASN A 392 22.12 -15.26 3.90
C ASN A 392 21.97 -14.15 2.85
N LEU A 393 21.54 -14.49 1.62
CA LEU A 393 21.26 -13.51 0.58
C LEU A 393 20.05 -12.61 0.92
N LEU A 394 19.08 -13.13 1.66
CA LEU A 394 17.87 -12.40 2.08
C LEU A 394 18.03 -11.63 3.38
N ARG A 395 18.99 -12.03 4.23
CA ARG A 395 19.21 -11.46 5.55
C ARG A 395 19.43 -9.95 5.47
N GLY A 396 18.62 -9.20 6.22
CA GLY A 396 18.66 -7.74 6.23
C GLY A 396 18.23 -7.09 4.91
N LYS A 397 17.70 -7.83 3.93
CA LYS A 397 17.21 -7.31 2.64
C LYS A 397 15.70 -7.36 2.51
N VAL A 398 15.01 -8.00 3.45
CA VAL A 398 13.56 -8.15 3.44
C VAL A 398 13.00 -7.61 4.76
N ASP A 399 11.86 -6.95 4.69
CA ASP A 399 11.03 -6.62 5.85
C ASP A 399 9.62 -7.16 5.60
N TYR A 400 9.09 -7.94 6.55
CA TYR A 400 7.78 -8.59 6.41
C TYR A 400 6.73 -8.02 7.36
N GLN A 401 5.53 -7.80 6.81
CA GLN A 401 4.33 -7.51 7.58
C GLN A 401 3.15 -8.29 7.00
N PRO A 402 2.41 -9.08 7.79
CA PRO A 402 1.23 -9.78 7.31
C PRO A 402 0.14 -8.81 6.82
N SER A 403 -0.80 -9.33 6.01
CA SER A 403 -1.97 -8.54 5.58
C SER A 403 -2.85 -8.24 6.80
N LYS A 404 -3.43 -7.04 6.84
CA LYS A 404 -4.46 -6.72 7.82
C LYS A 404 -5.82 -7.05 7.19
N THR A 405 -6.52 -8.06 7.72
CA THR A 405 -7.96 -8.21 7.44
C THR A 405 -8.67 -6.98 7.99
N PRO A 406 -9.63 -6.38 7.25
CA PRO A 406 -10.41 -5.26 7.78
C PRO A 406 -11.09 -5.67 9.08
N ASP A 407 -11.03 -4.81 10.10
CA ASP A 407 -11.75 -5.02 11.34
C ASP A 407 -13.26 -5.16 11.03
N GLY A 408 -13.87 -6.25 11.49
CA GLY A 408 -15.31 -6.52 11.34
C GLY A 408 -15.76 -7.24 10.06
N VAL A 409 -14.86 -7.67 9.15
CA VAL A 409 -15.26 -8.49 7.99
C VAL A 409 -14.89 -9.97 8.19
N ASN A 410 -15.88 -10.83 8.46
CA ASN A 410 -15.63 -12.27 8.50
C ASN A 410 -15.67 -12.85 7.08
N VAL A 411 -14.54 -13.40 6.64
CA VAL A 411 -14.42 -14.10 5.36
C VAL A 411 -14.47 -15.60 5.62
N ASN A 412 -15.53 -16.25 5.17
CA ASN A 412 -15.70 -17.70 5.28
C ASN A 412 -15.43 -18.36 3.94
N GLU A 413 -14.40 -19.21 3.86
CA GLU A 413 -14.05 -19.92 2.63
C GLU A 413 -14.47 -21.38 2.71
N GLU A 414 -15.10 -21.88 1.66
CA GLU A 414 -15.48 -23.29 1.53
C GLU A 414 -15.14 -23.84 0.14
N VAL A 415 -14.71 -25.10 0.10
CA VAL A 415 -14.50 -25.85 -1.15
C VAL A 415 -15.67 -26.80 -1.34
N VAL A 416 -16.42 -26.61 -2.42
CA VAL A 416 -17.58 -27.42 -2.78
C VAL A 416 -17.18 -28.39 -3.88
N ARG A 417 -16.99 -29.66 -3.51
CA ARG A 417 -16.68 -30.75 -4.44
C ARG A 417 -17.96 -31.36 -4.99
N VAL A 418 -18.10 -31.39 -6.31
CA VAL A 418 -19.33 -31.84 -6.99
C VAL A 418 -19.01 -32.92 -8.02
N PRO A 419 -19.67 -34.09 -7.99
CA PRO A 419 -19.43 -35.12 -8.99
C PRO A 419 -19.88 -34.66 -10.38
N LEU A 420 -19.21 -35.16 -11.42
CA LEU A 420 -19.64 -34.94 -12.80
C LEU A 420 -20.97 -35.63 -13.08
N SER A 421 -21.84 -35.00 -13.86
CA SER A 421 -23.06 -35.65 -14.36
C SER A 421 -22.72 -36.76 -15.37
N ALA A 422 -23.68 -37.67 -15.61
CA ALA A 422 -23.48 -38.77 -16.55
C ALA A 422 -23.06 -38.29 -17.96
N GLU A 423 -23.62 -37.18 -18.44
CA GLU A 423 -23.26 -36.59 -19.73
C GLU A 423 -21.84 -35.99 -19.71
N GLN A 424 -21.45 -35.31 -18.63
CA GLN A 424 -20.09 -34.82 -18.48
C GLN A 424 -19.07 -35.97 -18.42
N GLN A 425 -19.38 -37.06 -17.71
CA GLN A 425 -18.52 -38.25 -17.63
C GLN A 425 -18.31 -38.90 -19.01
N LYS A 426 -19.36 -39.01 -19.84
CA LYS A 426 -19.24 -39.53 -21.22
C LYS A 426 -18.24 -38.72 -22.05
N ILE A 427 -18.35 -37.38 -22.02
CA ILE A 427 -17.46 -36.50 -22.78
C ILE A 427 -16.04 -36.56 -22.21
N GLN A 428 -15.89 -36.54 -20.87
CA GLN A 428 -14.60 -36.66 -20.22
C GLN A 428 -13.88 -37.95 -20.64
N LYS A 429 -14.59 -39.08 -20.65
CA LYS A 429 -14.05 -40.38 -21.10
C LYS A 429 -13.56 -40.31 -22.55
N ALA A 430 -14.33 -39.68 -23.44
CA ALA A 430 -13.94 -39.49 -24.85
C ALA A 430 -12.72 -38.58 -25.04
N ILE A 431 -12.47 -37.62 -24.13
CA ILE A 431 -11.25 -36.82 -24.13
C ILE A 431 -10.07 -37.65 -23.59
N ARG A 432 -10.29 -38.39 -22.51
CA ARG A 432 -9.26 -39.19 -21.82
C ARG A 432 -8.72 -40.33 -22.70
N THR A 433 -9.51 -40.90 -23.60
CA THR A 433 -9.03 -41.93 -24.56
C THR A 433 -7.96 -41.43 -25.52
N LYS A 434 -7.85 -40.11 -25.72
CA LYS A 434 -6.80 -39.49 -26.55
C LYS A 434 -5.48 -39.29 -25.81
N ILE A 435 -5.46 -39.50 -24.49
CA ILE A 435 -4.27 -39.35 -23.66
C ILE A 435 -3.49 -40.67 -23.67
N PRO A 436 -2.17 -40.67 -23.94
CA PRO A 436 -1.37 -41.89 -23.89
C PRO A 436 -1.51 -42.63 -22.55
N PRO A 437 -1.65 -43.96 -22.52
CA PRO A 437 -1.95 -44.72 -21.30
C PRO A 437 -1.00 -44.46 -20.13
N GLY A 438 0.31 -44.40 -20.40
CA GLY A 438 1.31 -44.09 -19.38
C GLY A 438 1.17 -42.69 -18.81
N PHE A 439 0.78 -41.71 -19.64
CA PHE A 439 0.53 -40.35 -19.19
C PHE A 439 -0.76 -40.27 -18.37
N LEU A 440 -1.84 -40.92 -18.83
CA LEU A 440 -3.12 -40.97 -18.13
C LEU A 440 -2.98 -41.58 -16.73
N TRP A 441 -2.20 -42.67 -16.61
CA TRP A 441 -1.90 -43.28 -15.31
C TRP A 441 -1.21 -42.29 -14.35
N LYS A 442 -0.26 -41.48 -14.84
CA LYS A 442 0.40 -40.48 -14.01
C LYS A 442 -0.59 -39.42 -13.50
N LEU A 443 -1.52 -38.98 -14.34
CA LEU A 443 -2.56 -38.02 -13.95
C LEU A 443 -3.46 -38.60 -12.86
N ASP A 444 -3.92 -39.85 -13.00
CA ASP A 444 -4.82 -40.48 -12.04
C ASP A 444 -4.15 -40.82 -10.70
N GLN A 445 -2.87 -41.17 -10.73
CA GLN A 445 -2.07 -41.50 -9.55
C GLN A 445 -1.39 -40.29 -8.91
N GLU A 446 -1.67 -39.05 -9.37
CA GLU A 446 -0.96 -37.85 -8.90
C GLU A 446 0.57 -37.97 -9.01
N PHE A 447 1.03 -38.75 -9.98
CA PHE A 447 2.43 -39.03 -10.15
C PHE A 447 3.11 -37.85 -10.85
N PRO A 448 4.32 -37.43 -10.41
CA PRO A 448 5.00 -36.28 -10.98
C PRO A 448 5.20 -36.38 -12.49
N LEU A 449 4.92 -35.30 -13.19
CA LEU A 449 5.08 -35.23 -14.64
C LEU A 449 6.51 -34.83 -15.02
N SER A 450 6.95 -35.21 -16.22
CA SER A 450 8.17 -34.67 -16.82
C SER A 450 7.92 -33.27 -17.40
N LYS A 451 8.99 -32.52 -17.72
CA LYS A 451 8.86 -31.19 -18.37
C LYS A 451 8.09 -31.28 -19.70
N ASP A 452 8.34 -32.30 -20.51
CA ASP A 452 7.65 -32.51 -21.79
C ASP A 452 6.18 -32.86 -21.61
N GLU A 453 5.85 -33.68 -20.59
CA GLU A 453 4.47 -34.04 -20.27
C GLU A 453 3.67 -32.83 -19.78
N LEU A 454 4.26 -31.97 -18.96
CA LEU A 454 3.66 -30.70 -18.53
C LEU A 454 3.37 -29.78 -19.73
N ALA A 455 4.29 -29.68 -20.68
CA ALA A 455 4.08 -28.87 -21.89
C ALA A 455 2.92 -29.42 -22.74
N LYS A 456 2.84 -30.74 -22.90
CA LYS A 456 1.76 -31.43 -23.64
C LYS A 456 0.42 -31.40 -22.91
N LEU A 457 0.41 -31.31 -21.59
CA LEU A 457 -0.81 -31.36 -20.78
C LEU A 457 -1.82 -30.28 -21.15
N ASN A 458 -1.34 -29.09 -21.54
CA ASN A 458 -2.20 -27.95 -21.86
C ASN A 458 -3.21 -28.25 -22.97
N SER A 459 -2.88 -29.11 -23.94
CA SER A 459 -3.78 -29.47 -25.04
C SER A 459 -4.97 -30.32 -24.59
N PHE A 460 -4.79 -31.18 -23.59
CA PHE A 460 -5.86 -32.06 -23.07
C PHE A 460 -6.62 -31.42 -21.91
N LEU A 461 -5.91 -30.70 -21.03
CA LEU A 461 -6.48 -30.17 -19.80
C LEU A 461 -7.51 -29.08 -20.05
N THR A 462 -7.38 -28.31 -21.13
CA THR A 462 -8.38 -27.31 -21.52
C THR A 462 -9.75 -27.95 -21.75
N GLY A 463 -9.81 -29.05 -22.52
CA GLY A 463 -11.05 -29.78 -22.75
C GLY A 463 -11.60 -30.41 -21.47
N LEU A 464 -10.74 -31.05 -20.65
CA LEU A 464 -11.15 -31.64 -19.38
C LEU A 464 -11.75 -30.60 -18.42
N ARG A 465 -11.14 -29.41 -18.32
CA ARG A 465 -11.63 -28.29 -17.48
C ARG A 465 -12.95 -27.71 -18.00
N GLN A 466 -13.10 -27.60 -19.32
CA GLN A 466 -14.36 -27.17 -19.92
C GLN A 466 -15.50 -28.15 -19.60
N VAL A 467 -15.26 -29.46 -19.74
CA VAL A 467 -16.24 -30.51 -19.37
C VAL A 467 -16.56 -30.47 -17.88
N SER A 468 -15.58 -30.22 -17.02
CA SER A 468 -15.81 -30.06 -15.58
C SER A 468 -16.82 -28.97 -15.24
N LEU A 469 -16.88 -27.91 -16.05
CA LEU A 469 -17.86 -26.83 -15.92
C LEU A 469 -19.21 -27.19 -16.52
N SER A 470 -19.27 -27.51 -17.82
CA SER A 470 -20.52 -27.89 -18.49
C SER A 470 -20.24 -28.61 -19.82
N THR A 471 -21.30 -29.13 -20.43
CA THR A 471 -21.23 -29.78 -21.74
C THR A 471 -21.16 -28.79 -22.90
N GLN A 472 -21.35 -27.48 -22.66
CA GLN A 472 -21.61 -26.45 -23.69
C GLN A 472 -20.65 -26.48 -24.90
N PRO A 473 -19.31 -26.54 -24.74
CA PRO A 473 -18.41 -26.51 -25.90
C PRO A 473 -18.53 -27.74 -26.81
N PHE A 474 -19.05 -28.85 -26.29
CA PHE A 474 -19.12 -30.15 -26.95
C PHE A 474 -20.51 -30.48 -27.49
N ARG A 475 -21.50 -29.62 -27.24
CA ARG A 475 -22.85 -29.76 -27.78
C ARG A 475 -22.91 -29.24 -29.22
N ALA A 476 -23.66 -29.94 -30.07
CA ALA A 476 -23.95 -29.50 -31.43
C ALA A 476 -24.92 -28.31 -31.46
N ASP A 477 -25.94 -28.30 -30.59
CA ASP A 477 -26.97 -27.26 -30.52
C ASP A 477 -26.50 -25.96 -29.84
N LYS A 478 -25.34 -25.98 -29.16
CA LYS A 478 -24.77 -24.86 -28.42
C LYS A 478 -25.77 -24.16 -27.47
N ASP A 479 -26.73 -24.92 -26.92
CA ASP A 479 -27.78 -24.38 -26.05
C ASP A 479 -27.27 -24.24 -24.59
N PRO A 480 -27.07 -23.00 -24.10
CA PRO A 480 -26.53 -22.76 -22.75
C PRO A 480 -27.49 -23.20 -21.64
N ALA A 481 -28.81 -23.17 -21.86
CA ALA A 481 -29.80 -23.57 -20.86
C ALA A 481 -29.80 -25.09 -20.66
N LYS A 482 -29.65 -25.86 -21.75
CA LYS A 482 -29.45 -27.31 -21.65
C LYS A 482 -28.12 -27.66 -21.01
N ALA A 483 -27.04 -26.98 -21.39
CA ALA A 483 -25.73 -27.19 -20.77
C ALA A 483 -25.73 -26.88 -19.26
N PHE A 484 -26.45 -25.84 -18.85
CA PHE A 484 -26.67 -25.51 -17.44
C PHE A 484 -27.41 -26.64 -16.70
N THR A 485 -28.50 -27.13 -17.27
CA THR A 485 -29.32 -28.21 -16.68
C THR A 485 -28.52 -29.51 -16.52
N GLN A 486 -27.63 -29.81 -17.46
CA GLN A 486 -26.80 -31.00 -17.44
C GLN A 486 -25.56 -30.89 -16.54
N SER A 487 -25.21 -29.69 -16.05
CA SER A 487 -24.03 -29.49 -15.20
C SER A 487 -24.38 -29.58 -13.72
N ALA A 488 -23.98 -30.67 -13.07
CA ALA A 488 -24.17 -30.82 -11.62
C ALA A 488 -23.46 -29.69 -10.84
N LYS A 489 -22.27 -29.26 -11.30
CA LYS A 489 -21.47 -28.21 -10.66
C LYS A 489 -22.18 -26.85 -10.74
N LEU A 490 -22.66 -26.45 -11.92
CA LEU A 490 -23.35 -25.17 -12.08
C LEU A 490 -24.71 -25.17 -11.37
N GLN A 491 -25.45 -26.28 -11.36
CA GLN A 491 -26.69 -26.41 -10.59
C GLN A 491 -26.43 -26.24 -9.08
N THR A 492 -25.37 -26.88 -8.55
CA THR A 492 -25.01 -26.76 -7.12
C THR A 492 -24.59 -25.34 -6.77
N ALA A 493 -23.79 -24.71 -7.62
CA ALA A 493 -23.39 -23.31 -7.44
C ALA A 493 -24.60 -22.36 -7.48
N PHE A 494 -25.50 -22.58 -8.43
CA PHE A 494 -26.73 -21.79 -8.55
C PHE A 494 -27.66 -21.97 -7.35
N LYS A 495 -27.83 -23.18 -6.84
CA LYS A 495 -28.59 -23.46 -5.61
C LYS A 495 -28.05 -22.68 -4.42
N ASN A 496 -26.73 -22.70 -4.20
CA ASN A 496 -26.11 -21.95 -3.11
C ASN A 496 -26.28 -20.43 -3.29
N LEU A 497 -26.18 -19.95 -4.53
CA LEU A 497 -26.45 -18.54 -4.84
C LEU A 497 -27.89 -18.18 -4.43
N GLN A 498 -28.88 -18.96 -4.85
CA GLN A 498 -30.28 -18.72 -4.52
C GLN A 498 -30.52 -18.70 -3.01
N GLN A 499 -29.89 -19.62 -2.26
CA GLN A 499 -29.95 -19.64 -0.79
C GLN A 499 -29.41 -18.33 -0.20
N THR A 500 -28.21 -17.90 -0.59
CA THR A 500 -27.63 -16.65 -0.09
C THR A 500 -28.45 -15.41 -0.49
N LEU A 501 -29.00 -15.40 -1.70
CA LEU A 501 -29.84 -14.30 -2.17
C LEU A 501 -31.20 -14.26 -1.43
N ALA A 502 -31.74 -15.40 -1.00
CA ALA A 502 -32.99 -15.47 -0.25
C ALA A 502 -32.86 -14.94 1.18
N GLU A 503 -31.66 -15.01 1.78
CA GLU A 503 -31.40 -14.53 3.15
C GLU A 503 -31.63 -13.01 3.30
N ASP A 504 -31.28 -12.20 2.30
CA ASP A 504 -31.49 -10.74 2.34
C ASP A 504 -31.56 -10.11 0.93
N LYS A 505 -32.51 -9.19 0.74
CA LYS A 505 -32.73 -8.42 -0.50
C LYS A 505 -31.61 -7.43 -0.86
N ARG A 506 -30.60 -7.28 0.01
CA ARG A 506 -29.37 -6.50 -0.23
C ARG A 506 -28.17 -7.37 -0.62
N LYS A 507 -28.21 -8.68 -0.33
CA LYS A 507 -27.12 -9.61 -0.67
C LYS A 507 -26.94 -9.77 -2.16
N LYS A 508 -25.70 -9.86 -2.62
CA LYS A 508 -25.35 -9.95 -4.03
C LYS A 508 -24.04 -10.69 -4.22
N ALA A 509 -23.89 -11.27 -5.39
CA ALA A 509 -22.83 -12.21 -5.66
C ALA A 509 -21.96 -11.83 -6.85
N ILE A 510 -20.69 -12.19 -6.74
CA ILE A 510 -19.76 -12.25 -7.86
C ILE A 510 -19.60 -13.72 -8.23
N ILE A 511 -19.73 -14.02 -9.53
CA ILE A 511 -19.50 -15.35 -10.07
C ILE A 511 -18.35 -15.23 -11.07
N TYR A 512 -17.26 -15.92 -10.79
CA TYR A 512 -16.06 -15.91 -11.62
C TYR A 512 -15.85 -17.25 -12.31
N SER A 513 -15.46 -17.20 -13.57
CA SER A 513 -14.99 -18.37 -14.33
C SER A 513 -13.91 -17.96 -15.31
N ASN A 514 -12.92 -18.82 -15.55
CA ASN A 514 -11.94 -18.58 -16.61
C ASN A 514 -12.52 -18.83 -18.01
N PHE A 515 -13.68 -19.51 -18.10
CA PHE A 515 -14.31 -19.88 -19.36
C PHE A 515 -15.69 -19.24 -19.49
N ILE A 516 -15.79 -18.26 -20.39
CA ILE A 516 -17.06 -17.58 -20.67
C ILE A 516 -18.08 -18.57 -21.21
N ASP A 517 -17.72 -19.31 -22.27
CA ASP A 517 -18.66 -20.19 -22.96
C ASP A 517 -19.07 -21.41 -22.15
N SER A 518 -18.15 -22.09 -21.46
CA SER A 518 -18.49 -23.31 -20.70
C SER A 518 -18.95 -23.03 -19.27
N GLY A 519 -18.63 -21.86 -18.71
CA GLY A 519 -18.94 -21.48 -17.33
C GLY A 519 -20.01 -20.41 -17.25
N LEU A 520 -19.66 -19.16 -17.63
CA LEU A 520 -20.51 -18.00 -17.40
C LEU A 520 -21.79 -17.99 -18.25
N ALA A 521 -21.73 -18.38 -19.52
CA ALA A 521 -22.90 -18.33 -20.41
C ALA A 521 -24.01 -19.33 -19.97
N PRO A 522 -23.71 -20.61 -19.66
CA PRO A 522 -24.70 -21.52 -19.07
C PRO A 522 -25.21 -21.01 -17.71
N TYR A 523 -24.34 -20.47 -16.87
CA TYR A 523 -24.75 -19.91 -15.59
C TYR A 523 -25.71 -18.72 -15.76
N ALA A 524 -25.46 -17.85 -16.76
CA ALA A 524 -26.33 -16.75 -17.13
C ALA A 524 -27.72 -17.24 -17.56
N ALA A 525 -27.80 -18.29 -18.38
CA ALA A 525 -29.08 -18.90 -18.76
C ALA A 525 -29.89 -19.39 -17.53
N GLY A 526 -29.20 -19.90 -16.50
CA GLY A 526 -29.81 -20.22 -15.20
C GLY A 526 -30.36 -18.99 -14.47
N LEU A 527 -29.59 -17.90 -14.44
CA LEU A 527 -30.01 -16.61 -13.86
C LEU A 527 -31.21 -15.99 -14.60
N GLU A 528 -31.19 -16.02 -15.94
CA GLU A 528 -32.28 -15.52 -16.80
C GLU A 528 -33.58 -16.28 -16.54
N LYS A 529 -33.52 -17.62 -16.51
CA LYS A 529 -34.69 -18.46 -16.21
C LYS A 529 -35.29 -18.16 -14.84
N ALA A 530 -34.44 -17.86 -13.85
CA ALA A 530 -34.88 -17.49 -12.50
C ALA A 530 -35.16 -15.98 -12.33
N LYS A 531 -35.06 -15.18 -13.40
CA LYS A 531 -35.27 -13.73 -13.39
C LYS A 531 -34.39 -12.98 -12.38
N ILE A 532 -33.14 -13.44 -12.19
CA ILE A 532 -32.16 -12.79 -11.31
C ILE A 532 -31.40 -11.71 -12.11
N PRO A 533 -31.48 -10.41 -11.73
CA PRO A 533 -30.79 -9.34 -12.45
C PRO A 533 -29.27 -9.51 -12.42
N HIS A 534 -28.64 -9.54 -13.57
CA HIS A 534 -27.20 -9.78 -13.70
C HIS A 534 -26.58 -9.07 -14.91
N ALA A 535 -25.25 -8.99 -14.93
CA ALA A 535 -24.50 -8.48 -16.08
C ALA A 535 -23.14 -9.18 -16.21
N PHE A 536 -22.56 -9.10 -17.41
CA PHE A 536 -21.23 -9.60 -17.71
C PHE A 536 -20.13 -8.53 -17.52
N PHE A 537 -18.98 -8.95 -17.02
CA PHE A 537 -17.77 -8.16 -16.90
C PHE A 537 -16.55 -8.97 -17.38
N HIS A 538 -16.28 -8.95 -18.68
CA HIS A 538 -15.11 -9.61 -19.29
C HIS A 538 -14.63 -8.84 -20.52
N GLY A 539 -13.54 -9.30 -21.15
CA GLY A 539 -12.88 -8.61 -22.28
C GLY A 539 -13.74 -8.44 -23.54
N GLY A 540 -14.81 -9.23 -23.69
CA GLY A 540 -15.75 -9.12 -24.80
C GLY A 540 -16.83 -8.06 -24.60
N VAL A 541 -16.91 -7.45 -23.41
CA VAL A 541 -17.86 -6.36 -23.10
C VAL A 541 -17.15 -5.02 -23.27
N SER A 542 -17.81 -4.08 -23.96
CA SER A 542 -17.23 -2.75 -24.20
C SER A 542 -16.90 -2.04 -22.86
N PRO A 543 -15.85 -1.19 -22.81
CA PRO A 543 -15.49 -0.46 -21.59
C PRO A 543 -16.67 0.32 -20.97
N LYS A 544 -17.49 0.96 -21.80
CA LYS A 544 -18.70 1.69 -21.36
C LYS A 544 -19.73 0.76 -20.71
N ALA A 545 -20.00 -0.40 -21.32
CA ALA A 545 -20.95 -1.37 -20.77
C ALA A 545 -20.42 -2.03 -19.49
N ARG A 546 -19.10 -2.28 -19.41
CA ARG A 546 -18.44 -2.75 -18.19
C ARG A 546 -18.62 -1.77 -17.04
N GLN A 547 -18.39 -0.48 -17.28
CA GLN A 547 -18.59 0.55 -16.25
C GLN A 547 -20.05 0.61 -15.81
N ALA A 548 -21.00 0.61 -16.76
CA ALA A 548 -22.43 0.60 -16.45
C ALA A 548 -22.86 -0.61 -15.61
N ALA A 549 -22.29 -1.79 -15.88
CA ALA A 549 -22.55 -3.00 -15.09
C ALA A 549 -22.05 -2.85 -13.64
N VAL A 550 -20.87 -2.27 -13.44
CA VAL A 550 -20.31 -1.99 -12.11
C VAL A 550 -21.16 -0.98 -11.35
N ASP A 551 -21.57 0.09 -12.02
CA ASP A 551 -22.41 1.12 -11.42
C ASP A 551 -23.77 0.55 -11.02
N ALA A 552 -24.40 -0.23 -11.90
CA ALA A 552 -25.67 -0.90 -11.61
C ALA A 552 -25.54 -1.91 -10.46
N TYR A 553 -24.44 -2.67 -10.39
CA TYR A 553 -24.16 -3.58 -9.28
C TYR A 553 -23.98 -2.81 -7.96
N ASN A 554 -23.22 -1.71 -7.97
CA ASN A 554 -22.96 -0.90 -6.79
C ASN A 554 -24.21 -0.16 -6.29
N GLN A 555 -25.11 0.22 -7.21
CA GLN A 555 -26.43 0.79 -6.90
C GLN A 555 -27.47 -0.26 -6.44
N GLY A 556 -27.13 -1.55 -6.43
CA GLY A 556 -28.04 -2.63 -6.02
C GLY A 556 -29.08 -3.03 -7.07
N LYS A 557 -28.95 -2.54 -8.33
CA LYS A 557 -29.81 -2.93 -9.46
C LYS A 557 -29.51 -4.34 -9.96
N LEU A 558 -28.27 -4.79 -9.78
CA LEU A 558 -27.84 -6.15 -10.11
C LEU A 558 -27.63 -6.96 -8.83
N ARG A 559 -28.03 -8.23 -8.88
CA ARG A 559 -27.88 -9.22 -7.79
C ARG A 559 -26.73 -10.18 -8.05
N ALA A 560 -26.29 -10.30 -9.29
CA ALA A 560 -25.15 -11.13 -9.69
C ALA A 560 -24.27 -10.40 -10.74
N LEU A 561 -22.94 -10.52 -10.62
CA LEU A 561 -21.98 -10.04 -11.61
C LEU A 561 -21.13 -11.21 -12.11
N LEU A 562 -21.17 -11.48 -13.42
CA LEU A 562 -20.46 -12.57 -14.08
C LEU A 562 -19.10 -12.08 -14.59
N ILE A 563 -18.00 -12.52 -13.98
CA ILE A 563 -16.65 -12.00 -14.24
C ILE A 563 -15.81 -13.02 -14.99
N GLY A 564 -15.19 -12.58 -16.09
CA GLY A 564 -14.20 -13.37 -16.84
C GLY A 564 -12.75 -12.90 -16.59
N PRO A 565 -11.74 -13.62 -17.14
CA PRO A 565 -10.33 -13.40 -16.82
C PRO A 565 -9.82 -11.98 -17.15
N ALA A 566 -10.30 -11.39 -18.25
CA ALA A 566 -9.90 -10.04 -18.69
C ALA A 566 -10.68 -8.90 -17.99
N GLY A 567 -11.50 -9.23 -16.99
CA GLY A 567 -12.36 -8.29 -16.26
C GLY A 567 -11.96 -8.05 -14.79
N ALA A 568 -10.89 -8.64 -14.28
CA ALA A 568 -10.53 -8.45 -12.87
C ALA A 568 -9.74 -7.15 -12.60
N GLU A 569 -9.13 -6.57 -13.63
CA GLU A 569 -8.33 -5.35 -13.51
C GLU A 569 -9.22 -4.09 -13.54
N GLY A 570 -9.13 -3.25 -12.51
CA GLY A 570 -9.89 -2.00 -12.40
C GLY A 570 -11.31 -2.12 -11.80
N LEU A 571 -11.78 -3.32 -11.45
CA LEU A 571 -13.10 -3.53 -10.85
C LEU A 571 -13.17 -3.04 -9.38
N SER A 572 -14.22 -2.29 -9.00
CA SER A 572 -14.51 -1.95 -7.60
C SER A 572 -15.98 -2.23 -7.28
N THR A 573 -16.24 -3.31 -6.57
CA THR A 573 -17.59 -3.74 -6.19
C THR A 573 -17.84 -3.49 -4.71
N LYS A 574 -18.93 -2.80 -4.39
CA LYS A 574 -19.36 -2.54 -3.00
C LYS A 574 -20.37 -3.58 -2.57
N GLY A 575 -20.37 -3.98 -1.31
CA GLY A 575 -21.41 -4.83 -0.69
C GLY A 575 -21.58 -6.23 -1.30
N THR A 576 -20.50 -6.84 -1.78
CA THR A 576 -20.52 -8.25 -2.22
C THR A 576 -20.59 -9.16 -1.00
N SER A 577 -21.58 -10.06 -0.95
CA SER A 577 -21.77 -11.01 0.16
C SER A 577 -21.34 -12.44 -0.19
N LEU A 578 -21.28 -12.74 -1.48
CA LEU A 578 -20.91 -14.07 -1.99
C LEU A 578 -19.95 -13.95 -3.17
N ILE A 579 -18.89 -14.76 -3.17
CA ILE A 579 -17.98 -14.93 -4.30
C ILE A 579 -17.96 -16.41 -4.66
N GLN A 580 -18.35 -16.75 -5.89
CA GLN A 580 -18.28 -18.11 -6.41
C GLN A 580 -17.17 -18.21 -7.46
N LEU A 581 -16.20 -19.09 -7.22
CA LEU A 581 -15.15 -19.44 -8.16
C LEU A 581 -15.52 -20.78 -8.81
N LEU A 582 -15.96 -20.74 -10.06
CA LEU A 582 -16.55 -21.92 -10.74
C LEU A 582 -15.52 -22.92 -11.27
N ASP A 583 -14.29 -22.48 -11.50
CA ASP A 583 -13.20 -23.35 -11.98
C ASP A 583 -11.83 -22.91 -11.46
N PRO A 584 -10.92 -23.86 -11.21
CA PRO A 584 -9.55 -23.57 -10.80
C PRO A 584 -8.72 -23.02 -11.97
N HIS A 585 -7.62 -22.33 -11.64
CA HIS A 585 -6.66 -21.79 -12.60
C HIS A 585 -5.23 -22.21 -12.24
N TRP A 586 -4.34 -22.32 -13.24
CA TRP A 586 -2.90 -22.63 -13.08
C TRP A 586 -2.12 -21.69 -12.13
N HIS A 587 -2.71 -20.54 -11.81
CA HIS A 587 -2.13 -19.51 -10.97
C HIS A 587 -3.23 -18.97 -10.06
N GLU A 588 -3.12 -19.26 -8.77
CA GLU A 588 -4.05 -18.79 -7.73
C GLU A 588 -4.16 -17.25 -7.72
N SER A 589 -3.09 -16.55 -8.13
CA SER A 589 -3.04 -15.08 -8.21
C SER A 589 -4.18 -14.44 -9.01
N ARG A 590 -4.73 -15.10 -10.05
CA ARG A 590 -5.87 -14.56 -10.81
C ARG A 590 -7.18 -14.65 -10.04
N SER A 591 -7.44 -15.81 -9.40
CA SER A 591 -8.57 -16.01 -8.50
C SER A 591 -8.51 -15.07 -7.30
N GLN A 592 -7.30 -14.84 -6.79
CA GLN A 592 -7.00 -13.91 -5.71
C GLN A 592 -7.25 -12.45 -6.09
N GLN A 593 -6.96 -12.06 -7.33
CA GLN A 593 -7.31 -10.73 -7.83
C GLN A 593 -8.82 -10.54 -7.91
N ALA A 594 -9.59 -11.54 -8.40
CA ALA A 594 -11.05 -11.47 -8.38
C ALA A 594 -11.60 -11.37 -6.94
N ARG A 595 -11.05 -12.18 -6.02
CA ARG A 595 -11.36 -12.15 -4.58
C ARG A 595 -11.09 -10.78 -3.95
N GLY A 596 -9.88 -10.26 -4.17
CA GLY A 596 -9.42 -8.98 -3.62
C GLY A 596 -10.15 -7.75 -4.15
N ARG A 597 -11.02 -7.90 -5.16
CA ARG A 597 -11.88 -6.82 -5.70
C ARG A 597 -13.26 -6.82 -5.04
N GLY A 598 -13.72 -7.98 -4.56
CA GLY A 598 -14.92 -8.13 -3.75
C GLY A 598 -14.72 -7.90 -2.25
N LEU A 599 -13.47 -7.98 -1.76
CA LEU A 599 -13.10 -7.87 -0.33
C LEU A 599 -12.31 -6.59 0.03
N ARG A 600 -12.44 -5.49 -0.73
CA ARG A 600 -11.65 -4.28 -0.43
C ARG A 600 -12.12 -3.58 0.85
N PHE A 601 -11.19 -2.87 1.48
CA PHE A 601 -11.42 -2.06 2.69
C PHE A 601 -12.63 -1.12 2.57
N ASP A 602 -12.87 -0.50 1.40
CA ASP A 602 -13.96 0.45 1.16
C ASP A 602 -15.30 -0.20 0.78
N SER A 603 -15.32 -1.53 0.57
CA SER A 603 -16.45 -2.23 -0.03
C SER A 603 -17.61 -2.45 0.95
N HIS A 604 -17.32 -2.50 2.26
CA HIS A 604 -18.27 -2.86 3.32
C HIS A 604 -18.36 -1.83 4.45
N VAL A 605 -17.66 -0.69 4.35
CA VAL A 605 -17.64 0.38 5.37
C VAL A 605 -19.03 0.96 5.64
N GLY A 606 -19.89 1.01 4.62
CA GLY A 606 -21.26 1.52 4.73
C GLY A 606 -22.33 0.46 4.99
N LEU A 607 -21.96 -0.79 5.28
CA LEU A 607 -22.92 -1.86 5.56
C LEU A 607 -23.12 -2.07 7.06
N PRO A 608 -24.34 -2.45 7.50
CA PRO A 608 -24.57 -2.99 8.84
C PRO A 608 -23.70 -4.22 9.13
N GLU A 609 -23.36 -4.45 10.39
CA GLU A 609 -22.43 -5.50 10.83
C GLU A 609 -22.85 -6.90 10.37
N GLU A 610 -24.15 -7.19 10.37
CA GLU A 610 -24.70 -8.47 9.90
C GLU A 610 -24.44 -8.74 8.41
N LEU A 611 -24.20 -7.69 7.61
CA LEU A 611 -23.89 -7.76 6.19
C LEU A 611 -22.39 -7.62 5.88
N LYS A 612 -21.54 -7.44 6.88
CA LYS A 612 -20.07 -7.45 6.73
C LYS A 612 -19.49 -8.87 6.73
N ASN A 613 -20.26 -9.85 6.25
CA ASN A 613 -19.80 -11.23 6.09
C ASN A 613 -19.71 -11.56 4.61
N VAL A 614 -18.58 -12.13 4.19
CA VAL A 614 -18.39 -12.55 2.80
C VAL A 614 -18.09 -14.04 2.75
N LYS A 615 -18.95 -14.80 2.06
CA LYS A 615 -18.71 -16.22 1.78
C LYS A 615 -17.97 -16.35 0.46
N VAL A 616 -16.88 -17.13 0.43
CA VAL A 616 -16.13 -17.48 -0.78
C VAL A 616 -16.27 -18.98 -1.02
N GLN A 617 -16.91 -19.35 -2.13
CA GLN A 617 -17.15 -20.75 -2.51
C GLN A 617 -16.28 -21.12 -3.70
N ARG A 618 -15.45 -22.15 -3.56
CA ARG A 618 -14.63 -22.72 -4.65
C ARG A 618 -15.26 -24.01 -5.12
N TYR A 619 -15.68 -24.05 -6.38
CA TYR A 619 -16.32 -25.24 -6.94
C TYR A 619 -15.32 -26.08 -7.72
N LEU A 620 -15.21 -27.35 -7.35
CA LEU A 620 -14.34 -28.32 -8.01
C LEU A 620 -15.17 -29.52 -8.44
N SER A 621 -15.03 -29.94 -9.69
CA SER A 621 -15.53 -31.26 -10.09
C SER A 621 -14.74 -32.35 -9.37
N ALA A 622 -15.43 -33.34 -8.83
CA ALA A 622 -14.81 -34.48 -8.17
C ALA A 622 -15.10 -35.77 -8.95
N SER A 623 -14.11 -36.64 -9.00
CA SER A 623 -14.31 -37.99 -9.51
C SER A 623 -14.91 -38.88 -8.42
N GLN A 624 -15.70 -39.87 -8.82
CA GLN A 624 -16.19 -40.87 -7.90
C GLN A 624 -15.14 -41.96 -7.73
N ASP A 625 -14.94 -42.40 -6.49
CA ASP A 625 -14.08 -43.55 -6.25
C ASP A 625 -14.73 -44.82 -6.84
N PRO A 626 -13.95 -45.73 -7.45
CA PRO A 626 -14.48 -47.01 -7.89
C PRO A 626 -15.08 -47.77 -6.71
N SER A 627 -16.14 -48.55 -6.95
CA SER A 627 -16.70 -49.46 -5.95
C SER A 627 -15.63 -50.46 -5.46
N PHE A 628 -15.86 -51.10 -4.32
CA PHE A 628 -14.94 -52.13 -3.80
C PHE A 628 -14.60 -53.21 -4.84
N LEU A 629 -15.63 -53.75 -5.52
CA LEU A 629 -15.48 -54.70 -6.63
C LEU A 629 -14.70 -54.08 -7.80
N GLY A 630 -14.95 -52.79 -8.09
CA GLY A 630 -14.21 -52.05 -9.09
C GLY A 630 -12.71 -51.97 -8.78
N LYS A 631 -12.35 -51.63 -7.54
CA LYS A 631 -10.96 -51.59 -7.07
C LYS A 631 -10.29 -52.97 -7.17
N LEU A 632 -11.01 -54.03 -6.82
CA LEU A 632 -10.52 -55.42 -6.91
C LEU A 632 -10.25 -55.84 -8.37
N MET A 633 -11.08 -55.39 -9.31
CA MET A 633 -10.92 -55.59 -10.77
C MET A 633 -9.90 -54.64 -11.41
N GLY A 634 -9.17 -53.85 -10.61
CA GLY A 634 -8.13 -52.94 -11.09
C GLY A 634 -8.64 -51.65 -11.72
N TYR A 635 -9.92 -51.30 -11.55
CA TYR A 635 -10.43 -49.99 -11.94
C TYR A 635 -9.81 -48.90 -11.06
N GLN A 636 -9.32 -47.84 -11.69
CA GLN A 636 -8.72 -46.70 -11.02
C GLN A 636 -9.67 -45.52 -11.02
N ARG A 637 -9.51 -44.64 -10.03
CA ARG A 637 -10.23 -43.38 -9.96
C ARG A 637 -9.84 -42.50 -11.16
N GLU A 638 -10.81 -42.15 -11.99
CA GLU A 638 -10.60 -41.31 -13.16
C GLU A 638 -10.69 -39.84 -12.79
N ARG A 639 -9.55 -39.19 -12.54
CA ARG A 639 -9.54 -37.80 -12.06
C ARG A 639 -10.13 -36.82 -13.07
N THR A 640 -10.87 -35.85 -12.55
CA THR A 640 -11.45 -34.76 -13.34
C THR A 640 -10.39 -33.74 -13.75
N GLY A 641 -10.72 -32.86 -14.70
CA GLY A 641 -9.84 -31.76 -15.08
C GLY A 641 -9.55 -30.81 -13.92
N ASP A 642 -10.50 -30.65 -12.99
CA ASP A 642 -10.33 -29.77 -11.83
C ASP A 642 -9.39 -30.41 -10.79
N GLU A 643 -9.52 -31.71 -10.51
CA GLU A 643 -8.63 -32.44 -9.58
C GLU A 643 -7.19 -32.53 -10.11
N VAL A 644 -7.02 -32.79 -11.41
CA VAL A 644 -5.69 -32.79 -12.04
C VAL A 644 -5.06 -31.41 -11.92
N LEU A 645 -5.81 -30.35 -12.19
CA LEU A 645 -5.29 -28.98 -12.07
C LEU A 645 -5.00 -28.62 -10.61
N GLU A 646 -5.89 -28.94 -9.67
CA GLU A 646 -5.70 -28.70 -8.23
C GLU A 646 -4.38 -29.32 -7.75
N HIS A 647 -4.14 -30.59 -8.07
CA HIS A 647 -2.90 -31.27 -7.71
C HIS A 647 -1.66 -30.59 -8.30
N LEU A 648 -1.68 -30.26 -9.60
CA LEU A 648 -0.53 -29.60 -10.26
C LEU A 648 -0.27 -28.20 -9.71
N THR A 649 -1.33 -27.46 -9.37
CA THR A 649 -1.20 -26.17 -8.72
C THR A 649 -0.66 -26.31 -7.31
N ALA A 650 -1.07 -27.33 -6.55
CA ALA A 650 -0.56 -27.60 -5.21
C ALA A 650 0.94 -27.96 -5.23
N ASP A 651 1.36 -28.81 -6.17
CA ASP A 651 2.78 -29.16 -6.35
C ASP A 651 3.64 -27.93 -6.71
N LYS A 652 3.15 -27.07 -7.60
CA LYS A 652 3.81 -25.80 -7.94
C LYS A 652 3.85 -24.84 -6.75
N GLU A 653 2.73 -24.74 -6.03
CA GLU A 653 2.61 -23.82 -4.90
C GLU A 653 3.43 -24.27 -3.69
N ARG A 654 3.66 -25.57 -3.53
CA ARG A 654 4.53 -26.10 -2.47
C ARG A 654 5.93 -25.50 -2.53
N LEU A 655 6.54 -25.41 -3.72
CA LEU A 655 7.85 -24.78 -3.86
C LEU A 655 7.77 -23.29 -3.55
N ASN A 656 6.75 -22.59 -4.07
CA ASN A 656 6.55 -21.17 -3.79
C ASN A 656 6.40 -20.91 -2.30
N GLU A 657 5.63 -21.72 -1.57
CA GLU A 657 5.39 -21.52 -0.14
C GLU A 657 6.66 -21.71 0.68
N ILE A 658 7.53 -22.67 0.33
CA ILE A 658 8.84 -22.81 1.01
C ILE A 658 9.64 -21.51 0.86
N PHE A 659 9.74 -20.94 -0.34
CA PHE A 659 10.43 -19.66 -0.54
C PHE A 659 9.72 -18.48 0.14
N ARG A 660 8.38 -18.44 0.14
CA ARG A 660 7.62 -17.42 0.88
C ARG A 660 7.88 -17.53 2.38
N GLN A 661 7.95 -18.73 2.92
CA GLN A 661 8.24 -18.99 4.32
C GLN A 661 9.65 -18.48 4.67
N ILE A 662 10.65 -18.81 3.86
CA ILE A 662 12.01 -18.28 4.02
C ILE A 662 12.01 -16.74 4.00
N LEU A 663 11.29 -16.11 3.06
CA LEU A 663 11.15 -14.64 3.01
C LEU A 663 10.47 -14.05 4.25
N LYS A 664 9.41 -14.70 4.75
CA LYS A 664 8.68 -14.25 5.95
C LYS A 664 9.57 -14.36 7.19
N GLU A 665 10.30 -15.47 7.33
CA GLU A 665 11.24 -15.70 8.43
C GLU A 665 12.38 -14.68 8.41
N GLU A 666 13.11 -14.55 7.30
CA GLU A 666 14.21 -13.57 7.21
C GLU A 666 13.70 -12.12 7.26
N GLY A 667 12.48 -11.86 6.80
CA GLY A 667 11.85 -10.53 6.82
C GLY A 667 11.29 -10.11 8.17
N SER A 668 10.98 -11.05 9.06
CA SER A 668 10.53 -10.76 10.44
C SER A 668 11.72 -10.65 11.41
N ARG A 669 12.86 -11.22 11.03
CA ARG A 669 14.05 -11.36 11.87
C ARG A 669 14.55 -10.05 12.47
N TYR A 670 14.57 -8.95 11.72
CA TYR A 670 15.01 -7.65 12.25
C TYR A 670 14.11 -7.18 13.40
N LYS A 671 12.79 -7.35 13.25
CA LYS A 671 11.82 -7.06 14.31
C LYS A 671 12.11 -7.93 15.53
N ASP A 672 12.23 -9.24 15.31
CA ASP A 672 12.45 -10.21 16.40
C ASP A 672 13.77 -9.94 17.14
N GLU A 673 14.83 -9.55 16.44
CA GLU A 673 16.12 -9.16 17.01
C GLU A 673 16.00 -7.89 17.85
N LYS A 674 15.31 -6.85 17.36
CA LYS A 674 15.07 -5.60 18.11
C LYS A 674 14.19 -5.82 19.35
N GLU A 675 13.18 -6.68 19.23
CA GLU A 675 12.31 -7.06 20.34
C GLU A 675 13.09 -7.83 21.41
N ARG A 676 14.00 -8.74 21.00
CA ARG A 676 14.93 -9.41 21.92
C ARG A 676 15.91 -8.46 22.59
N GLU A 677 16.50 -7.50 21.86
CA GLU A 677 17.38 -6.48 22.42
C GLU A 677 16.64 -5.66 23.50
N LYS A 678 15.40 -5.26 23.21
CA LYS A 678 14.54 -4.52 24.14
C LYS A 678 14.22 -5.36 25.38
N LEU A 679 13.76 -6.60 25.21
CA LEU A 679 13.45 -7.51 26.32
C LEU A 679 14.70 -7.81 27.19
N SER A 680 15.86 -7.99 26.57
CA SER A 680 17.13 -8.20 27.29
C SER A 680 17.57 -6.97 28.07
N ALA A 681 17.24 -5.75 27.60
CA ALA A 681 17.52 -4.51 28.32
C ALA A 681 16.52 -4.26 29.47
N GLU A 682 15.27 -4.68 29.32
CA GLU A 682 14.24 -4.60 30.37
C GLU A 682 14.44 -5.66 31.46
N LEU A 683 15.08 -6.79 31.12
CA LEU A 683 15.33 -7.91 32.02
C LEU A 683 16.81 -8.34 32.00
N PRO A 684 17.74 -7.49 32.47
CA PRO A 684 19.18 -7.77 32.39
C PRO A 684 19.61 -9.00 33.20
N ASP A 685 18.85 -9.35 34.25
CA ASP A 685 19.12 -10.47 35.15
C ASP A 685 18.24 -11.70 34.87
N PHE A 686 17.46 -11.72 33.78
CA PHE A 686 16.62 -12.87 33.46
C PHE A 686 17.48 -14.09 33.08
N GLN A 687 17.51 -15.07 33.99
CA GLN A 687 18.00 -16.40 33.71
C GLN A 687 16.80 -17.33 33.49
N PRO A 688 16.63 -17.91 32.30
CA PRO A 688 15.60 -18.92 32.11
C PRO A 688 15.90 -20.13 33.01
N ASP A 689 14.89 -20.65 33.70
CA ASP A 689 15.02 -21.80 34.61
C ASP A 689 15.61 -23.05 33.91
N TYR A 690 15.42 -23.13 32.59
CA TYR A 690 15.97 -24.18 31.75
C TYR A 690 16.69 -23.62 30.52
N THR A 691 17.92 -24.09 30.30
CA THR A 691 18.65 -23.89 29.05
C THR A 691 18.00 -24.68 27.90
N PRO A 692 18.20 -24.28 26.64
CA PRO A 692 17.80 -25.08 25.47
C PRO A 692 18.24 -26.54 25.53
N GLY A 693 19.44 -26.82 26.05
CA GLY A 693 19.95 -28.19 26.24
C GLY A 693 19.16 -28.99 27.27
N GLN A 694 18.78 -28.37 28.39
CA GLN A 694 17.91 -28.98 29.40
C GLN A 694 16.51 -29.24 28.83
N LEU A 695 15.95 -28.31 28.06
CA LEU A 695 14.66 -28.51 27.39
C LEU A 695 14.70 -29.63 26.32
N HIS A 696 15.84 -29.82 25.65
CA HIS A 696 16.07 -30.94 24.75
C HIS A 696 16.13 -32.27 25.52
N ALA A 697 16.82 -32.31 26.67
CA ALA A 697 16.89 -33.48 27.54
C ALA A 697 15.52 -33.86 28.11
N LEU A 698 14.68 -32.86 28.42
CA LEU A 698 13.28 -33.04 28.84
C LEU A 698 12.34 -33.44 27.69
N GLY A 699 12.84 -33.50 26.44
CA GLY A 699 12.07 -33.90 25.26
C GLY A 699 11.01 -32.89 24.80
N VAL A 700 11.03 -31.67 25.35
CA VAL A 700 9.95 -30.67 25.15
C VAL A 700 10.37 -29.49 24.30
N TYR A 701 11.68 -29.34 24.04
CA TYR A 701 12.22 -28.27 23.19
C TYR A 701 11.49 -28.16 21.86
N LYS A 702 11.24 -29.28 21.17
CA LYS A 702 10.54 -29.30 19.89
C LYS A 702 9.08 -28.82 19.99
N SER A 703 8.40 -29.18 21.08
CA SER A 703 7.02 -28.76 21.33
C SER A 703 6.90 -27.28 21.68
N LEU A 704 7.89 -26.72 22.39
CA LEU A 704 7.93 -25.31 22.78
C LEU A 704 8.42 -24.40 21.66
N TYR A 705 9.51 -24.75 20.99
CA TYR A 705 10.21 -23.87 20.05
C TYR A 705 10.02 -24.24 18.57
N GLU A 706 9.89 -25.53 18.24
CA GLU A 706 9.78 -25.98 16.83
C GLU A 706 8.32 -26.19 16.39
N LYS A 707 7.34 -26.10 17.31
CA LYS A 707 5.89 -26.30 17.07
C LYS A 707 5.57 -27.66 16.42
N GLU A 708 6.45 -28.65 16.56
CA GLU A 708 6.21 -30.04 16.15
C GLU A 708 5.69 -30.83 17.36
N GLY A 709 4.38 -31.12 17.40
CA GLY A 709 3.74 -31.92 18.46
C GLY A 709 2.49 -31.29 19.07
N PRO A 710 1.74 -32.03 19.92
CA PRO A 710 0.60 -31.48 20.65
C PRO A 710 1.06 -30.35 21.57
N ARG A 711 0.27 -29.26 21.64
CA ARG A 711 0.60 -28.09 22.46
C ARG A 711 0.53 -28.47 23.94
N LEU A 712 1.57 -28.17 24.72
CA LEU A 712 1.64 -28.50 26.15
C LEU A 712 0.40 -28.03 26.95
N ALA A 713 -0.20 -26.89 26.57
CA ALA A 713 -1.44 -26.36 27.14
C ALA A 713 -2.71 -27.23 26.92
N SER A 714 -2.59 -28.38 26.25
CA SER A 714 -3.67 -29.36 26.06
C SER A 714 -3.48 -30.66 26.83
N LEU A 715 -2.46 -30.73 27.69
CA LEU A 715 -2.30 -31.81 28.65
C LEU A 715 -3.25 -31.58 29.83
N GLY A 716 -4.06 -32.58 30.17
CA GLY A 716 -4.98 -32.52 31.32
C GLY A 716 -4.26 -32.52 32.68
N GLU A 717 -3.03 -33.03 32.71
CA GLU A 717 -2.13 -33.06 33.87
C GLU A 717 -0.69 -32.83 33.40
N TRP A 718 0.06 -32.00 34.12
CA TRP A 718 1.47 -31.74 33.82
C TRP A 718 2.35 -32.88 34.31
N LYS A 719 3.49 -33.09 33.64
CA LYS A 719 4.43 -34.14 34.06
C LYS A 719 5.02 -33.80 35.44
N PRO A 720 5.27 -34.79 36.31
CA PRO A 720 5.84 -34.56 37.66
C PRO A 720 7.16 -33.79 37.65
N GLU A 721 7.93 -33.93 36.56
CA GLU A 721 9.23 -33.28 36.34
C GLU A 721 9.13 -31.75 36.21
N TRP A 722 7.93 -31.21 36.00
CA TRP A 722 7.63 -29.78 35.83
C TRP A 722 7.20 -29.13 37.13
N VAL A 723 6.96 -29.94 38.17
CA VAL A 723 6.57 -29.46 39.48
C VAL A 723 7.85 -29.18 40.26
N THR A 724 8.12 -27.91 40.51
CA THR A 724 9.22 -27.48 41.37
C THR A 724 8.67 -26.99 42.70
N GLU A 725 9.53 -26.84 43.70
CA GLU A 725 9.14 -26.22 44.98
C GLU A 725 8.63 -24.78 44.78
N HIS A 726 9.10 -24.11 43.72
CA HIS A 726 8.78 -22.71 43.40
C HIS A 726 7.62 -22.59 42.41
N ASP A 727 7.30 -23.67 41.70
CA ASP A 727 6.10 -23.81 40.87
C ASP A 727 5.43 -25.17 41.12
N PRO A 728 4.62 -25.25 42.19
CA PRO A 728 3.99 -26.50 42.61
C PRO A 728 2.89 -26.99 41.65
N LYS A 729 2.58 -26.24 40.59
CA LYS A 729 1.57 -26.60 39.61
C LYS A 729 2.14 -26.84 38.20
N GLY A 730 3.41 -26.50 37.94
CA GLY A 730 4.05 -26.63 36.63
C GLY A 730 3.53 -25.65 35.57
N TRP A 731 3.10 -24.45 36.00
CA TRP A 731 2.52 -23.40 35.15
C TRP A 731 3.56 -22.39 34.64
N LEU A 732 4.63 -22.16 35.39
CA LEU A 732 5.76 -21.27 35.07
C LEU A 732 6.83 -22.08 34.33
#